data_AF-A0A9Q0SRB7-F1
#
_entry.id   AF-A0A9Q0SRB7-F1
#
_cell.length_a   1.000
_cell.length_b   1.000
_cell.length_c   1.000
_cell.angle_alpha   90.00
_cell.angle_beta   90.00
_cell.angle_gamma   90.00
#
_symmetry.space_group_name_H-M   'P 1'
#
loop_
_entity.id
_entity.type
_entity.pdbx_description
1 polymer ?
#
loop_
_entity_poly.entity_id
_entity_poly.type
_entity_poly.pdbx_seq_one_letter_code
_entity_poly.pdbx_strand_id
1 'polypeptide(L)'
;MLIFLDFKTWVSPIDLDQISPLPYVYFYCFWYAVGGNFPVSRLEQDELRDFQELERKIMHKVLDDYIPLCHQAAVLAEKLCIEKDDIGKGIVELMYQHAIKKLVMGAAADRHYSEGMMDLQSRKAKYVQQCAPSSYQIWFICQGHLIHTGTSTDAFADQDPVTLQRSGEITGLELELCEIPDTEEGCDLHSPDALEQNTVEQLYDLLNRSMEESEKFKREAFEESLIRREAEKASIKALRKAQVLGNLYAAELRHRKETEEALVKEKQEHRKTKDQRDEASLVSIDQRLLRETDFSRFDSKIKELGDEIVAYVEQCKEYKKERDELVKELSGKRAEDASGMHFHQLLSVFPFSEIQEATYNFDPSVKIGEGGYGDIYKGLLRHTPVAIKMLNPESMQGHAEFKQEVDVLSKLRHPNLVTLIGTCTEVCALIYEYLPNGNLEDRLSCEGNTPPLSWQARICIATELCSALIFLHSSTPTSIVHGDLKPGNVLLDANLSCKLSDFGICRALSHHDNPRNITQYHRTDPKGTFLYLDPHFLATGELSPKSDTYAFGIILLQLLTGRPAFGLVKEIRDAIDEANLISFIDPLAGDWPFVQAKQLARLALKCCQMDRSSRPDLASEVWSVLEPMRDSCGAFSKFLFRSLDCQRPPPYFICPILQEVMQDPHIAADGFTYEAEALRGWLECGHDTSPMTNLELERLELIPNRALRSVIQEWLQQH
;
A
#
# COMPACT_ATOMS: atom_id res chain seq x y z
N MET A 1 7.90 28.00 -4.05
CA MET A 1 6.58 27.40 -3.73
C MET A 1 6.83 25.99 -3.22
N LEU A 2 6.14 25.53 -2.18
CA LEU A 2 6.24 24.14 -1.71
C LEU A 2 5.13 23.34 -2.42
N ILE A 3 5.45 22.23 -3.07
CA ILE A 3 4.45 21.27 -3.54
C ILE A 3 4.54 20.07 -2.61
N PHE A 4 3.49 19.88 -1.83
CA PHE A 4 3.34 18.78 -0.89
C PHE A 4 2.71 17.59 -1.63
N LEU A 5 3.47 16.49 -1.73
CA LEU A 5 2.99 15.22 -2.28
C LEU A 5 2.77 14.26 -1.10
N ASP A 6 1.50 14.02 -0.73
CA ASP A 6 1.19 12.92 0.19
C ASP A 6 1.22 11.62 -0.61
N PHE A 7 2.11 10.68 -0.28
CA PHE A 7 2.28 9.42 -1.01
C PHE A 7 1.01 8.55 -1.03
N LYS A 8 0.06 8.85 -0.15
CA LYS A 8 -1.24 8.18 -0.04
C LYS A 8 -2.31 8.79 -0.94
N THR A 9 -2.27 10.11 -1.18
CA THR A 9 -3.17 10.79 -2.12
C THR A 9 -2.44 11.07 -3.42
N TRP A 10 -2.47 10.10 -4.33
CA TRP A 10 -1.98 10.32 -5.69
C TRP A 10 -2.71 11.51 -6.31
N VAL A 11 -1.94 12.48 -6.81
CA VAL A 11 -2.42 13.65 -7.54
C VAL A 11 -2.06 13.41 -9.00
N SER A 12 -3.07 13.28 -9.87
CA SER A 12 -2.92 13.36 -11.33
C SER A 12 -2.02 14.54 -11.70
N PRO A 13 -1.26 14.51 -12.81
CA PRO A 13 -0.30 15.55 -13.16
C PRO A 13 -0.94 16.92 -12.99
N ILE A 14 -0.38 17.73 -12.08
CA ILE A 14 -0.81 19.12 -11.91
C ILE A 14 -0.65 19.78 -13.28
N ASP A 15 -1.72 20.40 -13.77
CA ASP A 15 -1.71 21.12 -15.04
C ASP A 15 -0.58 22.18 -15.01
N LEU A 16 0.51 21.90 -15.73
CA LEU A 16 1.77 22.64 -15.66
C LEU A 16 1.59 24.10 -16.08
N ASP A 17 0.54 24.40 -16.84
CA ASP A 17 0.14 25.74 -17.24
C ASP A 17 -0.19 26.65 -16.04
N GLN A 18 -0.64 26.08 -14.91
CA GLN A 18 -0.88 26.85 -13.66
C GLN A 18 0.40 27.15 -12.86
N ILE A 19 1.52 26.49 -13.16
CA ILE A 19 2.82 26.62 -12.46
C ILE A 19 3.78 27.56 -13.23
N SER A 20 3.44 27.90 -14.47
CA SER A 20 4.29 28.58 -15.46
C SER A 20 4.94 29.93 -15.07
N PRO A 21 4.48 30.75 -14.10
CA PRO A 21 5.15 32.01 -13.79
C PRO A 21 6.17 31.95 -12.62
N LEU A 22 6.63 30.77 -12.17
CA LEU A 22 7.38 30.63 -10.89
C LEU A 22 8.82 30.12 -11.02
N PRO A 23 9.79 30.69 -10.28
CA PRO A 23 11.21 30.37 -10.44
C PRO A 23 11.73 29.16 -9.64
N TYR A 24 11.04 28.67 -8.59
CA TYR A 24 11.53 27.58 -7.72
C TYR A 24 10.40 26.75 -7.03
N VAL A 25 10.56 25.42 -7.00
CA VAL A 25 9.67 24.43 -6.37
C VAL A 25 10.44 23.52 -5.41
N TYR A 26 9.90 23.32 -4.20
CA TYR A 26 10.38 22.32 -3.23
C TYR A 26 9.41 21.15 -3.18
N PHE A 27 9.91 19.92 -3.24
CA PHE A 27 9.12 18.71 -3.00
C PHE A 27 9.24 18.27 -1.55
N TYR A 28 8.10 17.98 -0.90
CA TYR A 28 8.04 17.45 0.47
C TYR A 28 7.38 16.07 0.51
N CYS A 29 7.96 15.15 1.29
CA CYS A 29 7.40 13.83 1.60
C CYS A 29 7.60 13.49 3.09
N PHE A 30 6.68 12.72 3.67
CA PHE A 30 6.65 12.36 5.10
C PHE A 30 6.82 10.87 5.37
N TRP A 31 7.32 10.56 6.58
CA TRP A 31 7.45 9.23 7.20
C TRP A 31 6.50 9.04 8.39
N TYR A 32 5.60 8.06 8.38
CA TYR A 32 4.96 7.62 9.63
C TYR A 32 5.98 7.03 10.61
N ALA A 33 6.22 7.71 11.74
CA ALA A 33 6.31 6.99 13.01
C ALA A 33 4.89 6.53 13.38
N VAL A 34 4.46 5.42 12.77
CA VAL A 34 3.27 4.64 13.14
C VAL A 34 1.91 5.28 12.81
N GLY A 35 1.27 4.76 11.77
CA GLY A 35 -0.12 5.07 11.44
C GLY A 35 -1.11 4.31 12.32
N GLY A 36 -1.73 5.01 13.26
CA GLY A 36 -3.17 4.90 13.57
C GLY A 36 -3.74 3.65 14.23
N ASN A 37 -3.08 2.49 14.27
CA ASN A 37 -3.69 1.27 14.85
C ASN A 37 -2.83 0.46 15.85
N PHE A 38 -1.56 0.77 16.11
CA PHE A 38 -0.77 0.08 17.15
C PHE A 38 0.31 0.97 17.76
N PRO A 39 0.75 0.76 19.03
CA PRO A 39 1.85 1.49 19.65
C PRO A 39 3.24 0.93 19.30
N VAL A 40 4.23 1.83 19.17
CA VAL A 40 5.67 1.62 18.85
C VAL A 40 6.40 0.62 19.76
N SER A 41 5.81 0.21 20.87
CA SER A 41 6.45 -0.64 21.89
C SER A 41 6.61 -2.12 21.49
N ARG A 42 6.33 -2.51 20.24
CA ARG A 42 6.29 -3.92 19.80
C ARG A 42 7.11 -4.27 18.54
N LEU A 43 7.98 -3.38 18.06
CA LEU A 43 8.83 -3.67 16.89
C LEU A 43 10.32 -3.65 17.29
N GLU A 44 11.10 -4.61 16.78
CA GLU A 44 12.56 -4.61 16.94
C GLU A 44 13.19 -3.49 16.09
N GLN A 45 14.23 -2.84 16.63
CA GLN A 45 14.85 -1.64 16.04
C GLN A 45 15.43 -1.85 14.63
N ASP A 46 15.79 -3.08 14.27
CA ASP A 46 16.38 -3.42 12.97
C ASP A 46 15.33 -3.52 11.86
N GLU A 47 14.15 -4.05 12.15
CA GLU A 47 13.06 -4.17 11.16
C GLU A 47 12.45 -2.80 10.82
N LEU A 48 12.40 -1.91 11.80
CA LEU A 48 12.01 -0.53 11.57
C LEU A 48 12.98 0.13 10.59
N ARG A 49 14.30 -0.07 10.75
CA ARG A 49 15.33 0.49 9.87
C ARG A 49 15.25 -0.02 8.43
N ASP A 50 14.98 -1.31 8.22
CA ASP A 50 14.89 -1.90 6.88
C ASP A 50 13.64 -1.46 6.13
N PHE A 51 12.48 -1.46 6.80
CA PHE A 51 11.25 -0.88 6.27
C PHE A 51 11.45 0.60 5.95
N GLN A 52 12.16 1.28 6.85
CA GLN A 52 12.48 2.68 6.69
C GLN A 52 13.30 2.92 5.40
N GLU A 53 14.35 2.14 5.20
CA GLU A 53 15.21 2.27 4.02
C GLU A 53 14.49 1.95 2.70
N LEU A 54 13.51 1.03 2.72
CA LEU A 54 12.72 0.67 1.55
C LEU A 54 11.76 1.80 1.12
N GLU A 55 11.02 2.39 2.06
CA GLU A 55 10.13 3.53 1.78
C GLU A 55 10.92 4.72 1.23
N ARG A 56 12.10 5.00 1.80
CA ARG A 56 13.01 6.06 1.32
C ARG A 56 13.45 5.82 -0.13
N LYS A 57 13.76 4.58 -0.51
CA LYS A 57 14.17 4.22 -1.88
C LYS A 57 13.03 4.43 -2.88
N ILE A 58 11.81 4.02 -2.52
CA ILE A 58 10.62 4.20 -3.37
C ILE A 58 10.31 5.68 -3.56
N MET A 59 10.39 6.47 -2.49
CA MET A 59 10.16 7.92 -2.53
C MET A 59 11.15 8.64 -3.45
N HIS A 60 12.45 8.32 -3.33
CA HIS A 60 13.45 8.94 -4.19
C HIS A 60 13.19 8.67 -5.66
N LYS A 61 12.81 7.43 -6.01
CA LYS A 61 12.46 7.02 -7.37
C LYS A 61 11.32 7.86 -7.95
N VAL A 62 10.22 8.02 -7.22
CA VAL A 62 9.08 8.84 -7.68
C VAL A 62 9.44 10.32 -7.84
N LEU A 63 10.21 10.88 -6.91
CA LEU A 63 10.67 12.26 -7.02
C LEU A 63 11.70 12.46 -8.14
N ASP A 64 12.49 11.44 -8.47
CA ASP A 64 13.41 11.44 -9.62
C ASP A 64 12.64 11.50 -10.95
N ASP A 65 11.43 10.93 -11.03
CA ASP A 65 10.59 10.98 -12.21
C ASP A 65 9.94 12.37 -12.42
N TYR A 66 9.76 13.16 -11.34
CA TYR A 66 9.09 14.47 -11.39
C TYR A 66 10.01 15.67 -11.66
N ILE A 67 11.29 15.58 -11.29
CA ILE A 67 12.29 16.64 -11.54
C ILE A 67 12.43 16.97 -13.04
N PRO A 68 12.50 15.99 -13.96
CA PRO A 68 12.53 16.25 -15.39
C PRO A 68 11.30 17.02 -15.91
N LEU A 69 10.11 16.73 -15.37
CA LEU A 69 8.87 17.42 -15.73
C LEU A 69 8.89 18.89 -15.28
N CYS A 70 9.45 19.17 -14.10
CA CYS A 70 9.64 20.56 -13.64
C CYS A 70 10.67 21.32 -14.48
N HIS A 71 11.77 20.67 -14.89
CA HIS A 71 12.76 21.28 -15.78
C HIS A 71 12.19 21.57 -17.17
N GLN A 72 11.34 20.71 -17.72
CA GLN A 72 10.63 20.96 -18.98
C GLN A 72 9.71 22.19 -18.90
N ALA A 73 9.17 22.49 -17.71
CA ALA A 73 8.38 23.69 -17.43
C ALA A 73 9.23 24.92 -17.03
N ALA A 74 10.56 24.86 -17.17
CA ALA A 74 11.52 25.91 -16.77
C ALA A 74 11.48 26.29 -15.27
N VAL A 75 11.06 25.35 -14.41
CA VAL A 75 11.00 25.53 -12.96
C VAL A 75 12.14 24.76 -12.29
N LEU A 76 12.95 25.44 -11.47
CA LEU A 76 13.99 24.79 -10.68
C LEU A 76 13.37 24.00 -9.53
N ALA A 77 13.67 22.71 -9.45
CA ALA A 77 13.12 21.80 -8.45
C ALA A 77 14.20 21.21 -7.54
N GLU A 78 14.01 21.30 -6.23
CA GLU A 78 14.92 20.72 -5.22
C GLU A 78 14.16 19.75 -4.30
N LYS A 79 14.79 18.60 -3.98
CA LYS A 79 14.23 17.62 -3.05
C LYS A 79 14.55 18.03 -1.61
N LEU A 80 13.52 18.20 -0.78
CA LEU A 80 13.71 18.48 0.65
C LEU A 80 13.10 17.34 1.48
N CYS A 81 13.93 16.62 2.23
CA CYS A 81 13.52 15.48 3.05
C CYS A 81 13.66 15.85 4.53
N ILE A 82 12.56 15.77 5.30
CA ILE A 82 12.58 16.09 6.75
C ILE A 82 11.75 15.07 7.52
N GLU A 83 12.29 14.64 8.65
CA GLU A 83 11.69 13.69 9.58
C GLU A 83 11.04 14.45 10.76
N LYS A 84 9.74 14.23 10.99
CA LYS A 84 8.96 14.81 12.10
C LYS A 84 7.87 13.82 12.52
N ASP A 85 7.40 13.88 13.77
CA ASP A 85 6.32 13.01 14.26
C ASP A 85 4.90 13.48 13.86
N ASP A 86 4.75 14.78 13.60
CA ASP A 86 3.47 15.43 13.24
C ASP A 86 3.62 16.19 11.92
N ILE A 87 2.90 15.70 10.90
CA ILE A 87 2.97 16.17 9.51
C ILE A 87 2.48 17.61 9.40
N GLY A 88 1.34 17.92 10.04
CA GLY A 88 0.74 19.23 9.97
C GLY A 88 1.69 20.28 10.56
N LYS A 89 2.32 19.94 11.69
CA LYS A 89 3.35 20.78 12.33
C LYS A 89 4.60 20.89 11.47
N GLY A 90 5.08 19.79 10.90
CA GLY A 90 6.28 19.78 10.05
C GLY A 90 6.14 20.67 8.81
N ILE A 91 4.98 20.64 8.15
CA ILE A 91 4.69 21.51 6.99
C ILE A 91 4.72 22.98 7.42
N VAL A 92 4.05 23.32 8.52
CA VAL A 92 3.99 24.70 9.03
C VAL A 92 5.38 25.19 9.45
N GLU A 93 6.17 24.37 10.15
CA GLU A 93 7.55 24.67 10.54
C GLU A 93 8.42 24.95 9.31
N LEU A 94 8.21 24.21 8.21
CA LEU A 94 8.95 24.44 6.97
C LEU A 94 8.56 25.71 6.24
N MET A 95 7.27 26.02 6.24
CA MET A 95 6.78 27.28 5.69
C MET A 95 7.48 28.45 6.37
N TYR A 96 7.70 28.38 7.69
CA TYR A 96 8.45 29.38 8.43
C TYR A 96 9.96 29.32 8.17
N GLN A 97 10.60 28.14 8.27
CA GLN A 97 12.06 27.99 8.15
C GLN A 97 12.60 28.41 6.78
N HIS A 98 11.87 28.12 5.70
CA HIS A 98 12.28 28.46 4.34
C HIS A 98 11.49 29.62 3.73
N ALA A 99 10.74 30.37 4.56
CA ALA A 99 9.93 31.51 4.13
C ALA A 99 9.03 31.22 2.92
N ILE A 100 8.37 30.05 2.91
CA ILE A 100 7.63 29.55 1.76
C ILE A 100 6.24 30.17 1.70
N LYS A 101 6.10 31.31 1.02
CA LYS A 101 4.84 32.07 0.93
C LYS A 101 3.73 31.44 0.07
N LYS A 102 4.01 30.33 -0.62
CA LYS A 102 3.14 29.68 -1.61
C LYS A 102 3.21 28.16 -1.44
N LEU A 103 2.10 27.50 -1.12
CA LEU A 103 2.01 26.06 -0.86
C LEU A 103 0.90 25.42 -1.69
N VAL A 104 1.18 24.29 -2.35
CA VAL A 104 0.18 23.42 -2.99
C VAL A 104 0.13 22.11 -2.22
N MET A 105 -1.06 21.65 -1.82
CA MET A 105 -1.21 20.39 -1.08
C MET A 105 -2.55 19.68 -1.33
N GLY A 106 -2.63 18.38 -1.05
CA GLY A 106 -3.86 17.58 -1.17
C GLY A 106 -4.96 17.98 -0.19
N ALA A 107 -6.21 18.08 -0.66
CA ALA A 107 -7.37 18.50 0.16
C ALA A 107 -8.12 17.35 0.88
N ALA A 108 -8.08 16.14 0.33
CA ALA A 108 -8.80 14.96 0.81
C ALA A 108 -7.85 13.91 1.40
N ALA A 109 -8.37 12.94 2.16
CA ALA A 109 -7.69 11.67 2.45
C ALA A 109 -8.24 10.59 1.50
N ASP A 110 -7.47 9.54 1.19
CA ASP A 110 -7.67 8.53 0.12
C ASP A 110 -9.07 7.90 0.00
N ARG A 111 -9.96 8.08 0.98
CA ARG A 111 -11.28 7.44 1.07
C ARG A 111 -12.47 8.41 1.14
N HIS A 112 -12.25 9.72 0.99
CA HIS A 112 -13.29 10.72 1.25
C HIS A 112 -13.48 11.75 0.11
N TYR A 113 -13.06 11.42 -1.11
CA TYR A 113 -13.33 12.27 -2.26
C TYR A 113 -14.75 12.03 -2.78
N SER A 114 -15.44 13.13 -3.10
CA SER A 114 -16.69 13.13 -3.86
C SER A 114 -16.60 14.24 -4.90
N GLU A 115 -17.19 14.04 -6.07
CA GLU A 115 -17.05 14.93 -7.25
C GLU A 115 -17.62 16.36 -7.05
N GLY A 116 -18.22 16.64 -5.88
CA GLY A 116 -18.73 17.96 -5.47
C GLY A 116 -18.11 18.53 -4.18
N MET A 117 -16.93 18.03 -3.76
CA MET A 117 -16.27 18.45 -2.52
C MET A 117 -15.83 19.91 -2.56
N MET A 118 -16.47 20.76 -1.75
CA MET A 118 -16.13 22.20 -1.58
C MET A 118 -15.30 22.48 -0.30
N ASP A 119 -15.20 21.51 0.61
CA ASP A 119 -14.57 21.66 1.93
C ASP A 119 -13.39 20.72 2.11
N LEU A 120 -12.39 21.13 2.89
CA LEU A 120 -11.23 20.33 3.26
C LEU A 120 -11.63 19.13 4.13
N GLN A 121 -11.13 17.92 3.82
CA GLN A 121 -11.43 16.68 4.57
C GLN A 121 -10.19 16.03 5.18
N SER A 122 -9.00 16.32 4.66
CA SER A 122 -7.74 15.85 5.26
C SER A 122 -7.47 16.55 6.60
N ARG A 123 -7.25 15.76 7.67
CA ARG A 123 -6.83 16.28 8.99
C ARG A 123 -5.56 17.13 8.91
N LYS A 124 -4.62 16.76 8.02
CA LYS A 124 -3.37 17.49 7.79
C LYS A 124 -3.64 18.83 7.09
N ALA A 125 -4.49 18.81 6.07
CA ALA A 125 -4.85 20.00 5.30
C ALA A 125 -5.63 21.02 6.15
N LYS A 126 -6.56 20.56 7.00
CA LYS A 126 -7.25 21.39 8.00
C LYS A 126 -6.27 22.05 8.98
N TYR A 127 -5.31 21.27 9.48
CA TYR A 127 -4.30 21.79 10.41
C TYR A 127 -3.43 22.88 9.77
N VAL A 128 -2.92 22.64 8.56
CA VAL A 128 -2.10 23.61 7.82
C VAL A 128 -2.89 24.87 7.48
N GLN A 129 -4.18 24.74 7.11
CA GLN A 129 -5.06 25.89 6.87
C GLN A 129 -5.25 26.76 8.13
N GLN A 130 -5.39 26.15 9.30
CA GLN A 130 -5.62 26.84 10.57
C GLN A 130 -4.35 27.52 11.12
N CYS A 131 -3.18 26.90 10.92
CA CYS A 131 -1.93 27.35 11.54
C CYS A 131 -1.05 28.21 10.63
N ALA A 132 -1.36 28.32 9.34
CA ALA A 132 -0.61 29.16 8.41
C ALA A 132 -1.00 30.65 8.53
N PRO A 133 -0.04 31.60 8.49
CA PRO A 133 -0.36 33.03 8.53
C PRO A 133 -1.17 33.49 7.31
N SER A 134 -1.99 34.54 7.47
CA SER A 134 -2.80 35.15 6.40
C SER A 134 -2.00 35.68 5.20
N SER A 135 -0.67 35.85 5.33
CA SER A 135 0.23 36.27 4.27
C SER A 135 0.73 35.12 3.36
N TYR A 136 0.33 33.87 3.64
CA TYR A 136 0.74 32.68 2.90
C TYR A 136 -0.42 32.19 2.02
N GLN A 137 -0.14 31.97 0.73
CA GLN A 137 -1.14 31.50 -0.23
C GLN A 137 -1.09 29.98 -0.35
N ILE A 138 -2.20 29.31 -0.03
CA ILE A 138 -2.28 27.85 -0.04
C ILE A 138 -3.35 27.40 -1.03
N TRP A 139 -2.96 26.53 -1.97
CA TRP A 139 -3.86 25.87 -2.92
C TRP A 139 -4.09 24.43 -2.49
N PHE A 140 -5.34 24.09 -2.23
CA PHE A 140 -5.75 22.73 -1.90
C PHE A 140 -6.32 22.05 -3.13
N ILE A 141 -5.67 20.97 -3.57
CA ILE A 141 -6.01 20.25 -4.80
C ILE A 141 -6.46 18.82 -4.52
N CYS A 142 -7.29 18.25 -5.38
CA CYS A 142 -7.59 16.82 -5.40
C CYS A 142 -7.90 16.38 -6.83
N GLN A 143 -7.32 15.25 -7.28
CA GLN A 143 -7.53 14.71 -8.63
C GLN A 143 -7.39 15.76 -9.76
N GLY A 144 -6.38 16.64 -9.66
CA GLY A 144 -6.13 17.71 -10.66
C GLY A 144 -7.03 18.95 -10.54
N HIS A 145 -8.02 18.96 -9.65
CA HIS A 145 -8.95 20.08 -9.47
C HIS A 145 -8.59 20.92 -8.23
N LEU A 146 -8.66 22.25 -8.35
CA LEU A 146 -8.52 23.18 -7.23
C LEU A 146 -9.82 23.21 -6.42
N ILE A 147 -9.74 22.74 -5.17
CA ILE A 147 -10.90 22.68 -4.25
C ILE A 147 -11.05 23.99 -3.48
N HIS A 148 -9.93 24.52 -2.96
CA HIS A 148 -9.98 25.68 -2.06
C HIS A 148 -8.69 26.50 -2.08
N THR A 149 -8.81 27.82 -1.99
CA THR A 149 -7.70 28.75 -1.74
C THR A 149 -7.84 29.33 -0.34
N GLY A 150 -6.90 28.99 0.54
CA GLY A 150 -6.93 29.48 1.92
C GLY A 150 -6.30 30.87 2.04
N THR A 151 -7.05 31.84 2.56
CA THR A 151 -6.53 33.02 3.27
C THR A 151 -7.22 33.05 4.64
N SER A 152 -6.46 32.94 5.72
CA SER A 152 -6.99 32.92 7.09
C SER A 152 -7.94 34.09 7.36
N THR A 153 -9.15 33.80 7.86
CA THR A 153 -9.99 34.75 8.58
C THR A 153 -9.48 34.87 10.01
N ASP A 154 -9.15 36.09 10.44
CA ASP A 154 -8.60 36.41 11.76
C ASP A 154 -9.47 35.85 12.90
N ALA A 155 -8.97 34.83 13.58
CA ALA A 155 -9.36 34.50 14.94
C ALA A 155 -8.16 33.84 15.63
N PHE A 156 -7.81 34.34 16.81
CA PHE A 156 -6.69 33.95 17.68
C PHE A 156 -5.33 34.62 17.40
N ALA A 157 -5.31 35.94 17.57
CA ALA A 157 -4.14 36.64 18.10
C ALA A 157 -4.17 36.53 19.63
N ASP A 158 -3.41 35.60 20.21
CA ASP A 158 -2.69 35.82 21.48
C ASP A 158 -1.82 34.60 21.80
N GLN A 159 -0.51 34.75 21.58
CA GLN A 159 0.56 34.34 22.50
C GLN A 159 1.92 34.63 21.85
N ASP A 160 2.60 35.63 22.40
CA ASP A 160 3.92 36.11 21.98
C ASP A 160 5.04 35.06 22.15
N PRO A 161 6.07 35.10 21.28
CA PRO A 161 7.21 34.20 21.32
C PRO A 161 8.28 34.64 22.34
N VAL A 162 8.62 33.74 23.27
CA VAL A 162 9.74 33.92 24.20
C VAL A 162 11.08 33.85 23.45
N THR A 163 11.84 34.93 23.58
CA THR A 163 13.14 35.19 22.97
C THR A 163 14.26 34.47 23.73
N LEU A 164 15.12 33.72 23.01
CA LEU A 164 16.41 33.25 23.50
C LEU A 164 17.40 34.44 23.52
N GLN A 165 17.88 34.85 24.70
CA GLN A 165 19.02 35.75 24.83
C GLN A 165 20.27 35.01 25.33
N ARG A 166 21.37 35.27 24.64
CA ARG A 166 22.75 34.89 24.98
C ARG A 166 23.42 36.05 25.72
N SER A 167 24.43 35.69 26.52
CA SER A 167 25.57 36.50 27.02
C SER A 167 25.41 37.29 28.33
N GLY A 168 26.44 37.19 29.17
CA GLY A 168 26.65 38.00 30.37
C GLY A 168 27.57 37.34 31.40
N GLU A 169 28.89 37.46 31.23
CA GLU A 169 29.86 37.42 32.34
C GLU A 169 29.58 38.55 33.33
N ILE A 170 29.92 38.40 34.62
CA ILE A 170 30.48 39.45 35.51
C ILE A 170 30.89 38.86 36.87
N THR A 171 32.16 39.11 37.18
CA THR A 171 32.93 39.24 38.44
C THR A 171 32.33 38.90 39.82
N GLY A 172 33.11 38.10 40.57
CA GLY A 172 33.82 38.48 41.81
C GLY A 172 33.08 39.22 42.93
N LEU A 173 33.12 38.63 44.13
CA LEU A 173 33.00 39.33 45.42
C LEU A 173 33.79 38.56 46.50
N GLU A 174 34.85 39.21 46.98
CA GLU A 174 35.57 38.91 48.22
C GLU A 174 34.73 39.37 49.44
N LEU A 175 34.91 38.70 50.58
CA LEU A 175 34.43 39.14 51.89
C LEU A 175 35.57 39.01 52.91
N GLU A 176 35.92 40.16 53.48
CA GLU A 176 36.90 40.41 54.54
C GLU A 176 36.49 39.85 55.92
N LEU A 177 37.47 39.89 56.84
CA LEU A 177 37.44 40.21 58.29
C LEU A 177 38.45 39.28 59.02
N CYS A 178 39.32 39.68 59.96
CA CYS A 178 39.50 40.92 60.71
C CYS A 178 40.89 40.87 61.41
N GLU A 179 41.55 42.02 61.58
CA GLU A 179 42.73 42.21 62.45
C GLU A 179 42.32 42.43 63.92
N ILE A 180 43.15 42.00 64.88
CA ILE A 180 43.35 42.65 66.21
C ILE A 180 44.84 42.49 66.62
N PRO A 181 45.48 43.51 67.22
CA PRO A 181 46.94 43.63 67.38
C PRO A 181 47.43 43.26 68.79
N ASP A 182 48.74 43.28 69.05
CA ASP A 182 49.26 43.67 70.37
C ASP A 182 50.72 44.18 70.35
N THR A 183 50.89 45.17 71.22
CA THR A 183 52.02 46.06 71.55
C THR A 183 53.17 45.42 72.34
N GLU A 184 54.41 45.89 72.11
CA GLU A 184 55.56 45.75 73.00
C GLU A 184 56.09 47.14 73.40
N GLU A 185 56.36 47.33 74.71
CA GLU A 185 57.31 48.23 75.39
C GLU A 185 56.82 48.35 76.86
N GLY A 186 57.58 48.29 77.94
CA GLY A 186 59.01 48.16 78.24
C GLY A 186 59.14 48.11 79.79
N CYS A 187 60.20 47.50 80.29
CA CYS A 187 60.46 47.31 81.72
C CYS A 187 60.95 48.60 82.42
N ASP A 188 60.48 48.86 83.65
CA ASP A 188 61.15 49.76 84.59
C ASP A 188 61.58 49.04 85.87
N LEU A 189 62.86 49.24 86.21
CA LEU A 189 63.55 48.77 87.40
C LEU A 189 63.36 49.75 88.56
N HIS A 190 63.11 49.25 89.78
CA HIS A 190 63.56 49.92 91.01
C HIS A 190 64.03 48.93 92.08
N SER A 191 65.11 49.34 92.75
CA SER A 191 66.03 48.63 93.65
C SER A 191 65.45 48.14 94.99
N PRO A 192 66.14 47.21 95.70
CA PRO A 192 65.77 46.78 97.05
C PRO A 192 66.57 47.52 98.12
N ASP A 193 65.99 47.72 99.31
CA ASP A 193 66.79 47.90 100.53
C ASP A 193 66.10 47.38 101.81
N ALA A 194 66.94 46.73 102.63
CA ALA A 194 66.91 46.49 104.08
C ALA A 194 65.87 45.56 104.80
N LEU A 195 66.39 44.38 105.17
CA LEU A 195 66.43 43.69 106.49
C LEU A 195 65.16 43.33 107.33
N GLU A 196 64.98 42.00 107.42
CA GLU A 196 64.72 41.10 108.58
C GLU A 196 63.69 41.44 109.69
N GLN A 197 62.65 40.58 109.84
CA GLN A 197 62.50 39.62 110.97
C GLN A 197 61.30 38.63 110.83
N ASN A 198 61.63 37.32 110.91
CA ASN A 198 60.87 36.12 111.37
C ASN A 198 59.50 35.70 110.80
N THR A 199 59.38 34.44 110.33
CA THR A 199 58.87 33.26 111.10
C THR A 199 58.91 31.97 110.25
N VAL A 200 59.16 30.79 110.86
CA VAL A 200 59.21 29.47 110.19
C VAL A 200 57.89 29.11 109.47
N GLU A 201 56.78 29.68 109.93
CA GLU A 201 55.44 29.51 109.35
C GLU A 201 55.31 30.16 107.96
N GLN A 202 55.96 31.31 107.74
CA GLN A 202 56.00 31.96 106.42
C GLN A 202 56.79 31.14 105.39
N LEU A 203 57.83 30.41 105.82
CA LEU A 203 58.62 29.54 104.93
C LEU A 203 57.84 28.29 104.52
N TYR A 204 57.03 27.70 105.42
CA TYR A 204 56.16 26.57 105.08
C TYR A 204 55.02 26.99 104.16
N ASP A 205 54.41 28.15 104.40
CA ASP A 205 53.37 28.69 103.50
C ASP A 205 53.93 29.11 102.14
N LEU A 206 55.18 29.57 102.07
CA LEU A 206 55.86 29.84 100.81
C LEU A 206 56.18 28.53 100.06
N LEU A 207 56.60 27.49 100.78
CA LEU A 207 56.90 26.18 100.20
C LEU A 207 55.63 25.48 99.67
N ASN A 208 54.52 25.51 100.43
CA ASN A 208 53.25 24.94 99.98
C ASN A 208 52.70 25.71 98.78
N ARG A 209 52.75 27.05 98.78
CA ARG A 209 52.37 27.85 97.60
C ARG A 209 53.25 27.53 96.38
N SER A 210 54.56 27.40 96.57
CA SER A 210 55.48 27.01 95.49
C SER A 210 55.22 25.60 94.97
N MET A 211 54.83 24.66 95.84
CA MET A 211 54.44 23.31 95.44
C MET A 211 53.11 23.29 94.69
N GLU A 212 52.10 24.04 95.14
CA GLU A 212 50.81 24.16 94.45
C GLU A 212 50.96 24.86 93.09
N GLU A 213 51.79 25.90 93.00
CA GLU A 213 52.16 26.54 91.74
C GLU A 213 52.88 25.55 90.82
N SER A 214 53.81 24.76 91.33
CA SER A 214 54.50 23.72 90.55
C SER A 214 53.53 22.66 90.02
N GLU A 215 52.56 22.22 90.83
CA GLU A 215 51.52 21.28 90.38
C GLU A 215 50.55 21.90 89.38
N LYS A 216 50.24 23.20 89.52
CA LYS A 216 49.46 23.95 88.54
C LYS A 216 50.19 24.02 87.20
N PHE A 217 51.48 24.41 87.20
CA PHE A 217 52.29 24.44 85.98
C PHE A 217 52.44 23.05 85.33
N LYS A 218 52.52 21.98 86.12
CA LYS A 218 52.54 20.60 85.58
C LYS A 218 51.23 20.24 84.89
N ARG A 219 50.08 20.65 85.43
CA ARG A 219 48.76 20.43 84.81
C ARG A 219 48.61 21.24 83.52
N GLU A 220 48.95 22.52 83.55
CA GLU A 220 48.90 23.39 82.36
C GLU A 220 49.82 22.88 81.25
N ALA A 221 51.04 22.44 81.58
CA ALA A 221 51.95 21.85 80.61
C ALA A 221 51.43 20.52 80.02
N PHE A 222 50.71 19.72 80.80
CA PHE A 222 50.10 18.48 80.33
C PHE A 222 48.90 18.75 79.40
N GLU A 223 48.04 19.72 79.74
CA GLU A 223 46.94 20.15 78.88
C GLU A 223 47.44 20.76 77.57
N GLU A 224 48.48 21.60 77.62
CA GLU A 224 49.10 22.17 76.43
C GLU A 224 49.74 21.07 75.54
N SER A 225 50.32 20.02 76.15
CA SER A 225 50.82 18.85 75.41
C SER A 225 49.70 18.09 74.70
N LEU A 226 48.53 17.96 75.32
CA LEU A 226 47.37 17.31 74.72
C LEU A 226 46.85 18.11 73.52
N ILE A 227 46.70 19.42 73.67
CA ILE A 227 46.28 20.34 72.60
C ILE A 227 47.26 20.29 71.42
N ARG A 228 48.58 20.34 71.69
CA ARG A 228 49.61 20.19 70.65
C ARG A 228 49.49 18.86 69.91
N ARG A 229 49.23 17.75 70.62
CA ARG A 229 49.07 16.42 70.01
C ARG A 229 47.82 16.32 69.15
N GLU A 230 46.74 16.98 69.53
CA GLU A 230 45.53 17.06 68.71
C GLU A 230 45.73 17.92 67.45
N ALA A 231 46.40 19.07 67.59
CA ALA A 231 46.79 19.92 66.48
C ALA A 231 47.72 19.18 65.48
N GLU A 232 48.68 18.39 65.98
CA GLU A 232 49.56 17.57 65.15
C GLU A 232 48.78 16.50 64.37
N LYS A 233 47.84 15.81 65.01
CA LYS A 233 46.95 14.84 64.32
C LYS A 233 46.09 15.51 63.26
N ALA A 234 45.55 16.71 63.54
CA ALA A 234 44.77 17.48 62.60
C ALA A 234 45.63 17.91 61.38
N SER A 235 46.87 18.35 61.62
CA SER A 235 47.83 18.70 60.58
C SER A 235 48.17 17.51 59.66
N ILE A 236 48.44 16.34 60.23
CA ILE A 236 48.70 15.11 59.45
C ILE A 236 47.48 14.72 58.61
N LYS A 237 46.26 14.85 59.16
CA LYS A 237 45.02 14.57 58.43
C LYS A 237 44.79 15.55 57.28
N ALA A 238 45.09 16.83 57.48
CA ALA A 238 45.02 17.86 56.45
C ALA A 238 46.04 17.59 55.33
N LEU A 239 47.27 17.22 55.67
CA LEU A 239 48.33 16.89 54.71
C LEU A 239 47.93 15.69 53.83
N ARG A 240 47.37 14.62 54.43
CA ARG A 240 46.88 13.47 53.68
C ARG A 240 45.74 13.84 52.71
N LYS A 241 44.82 14.70 53.13
CA LYS A 241 43.75 15.20 52.25
C LYS A 241 44.32 16.01 51.09
N ALA A 242 45.28 16.90 51.34
CA ALA A 242 45.95 17.67 50.31
C ALA A 242 46.68 16.77 49.29
N GLN A 243 47.35 15.71 49.75
CA GLN A 243 47.99 14.73 48.87
C GLN A 243 46.98 13.98 47.98
N VAL A 244 45.85 13.56 48.53
CA VAL A 244 44.79 12.89 47.76
C VAL A 244 44.21 13.82 46.71
N LEU A 245 43.93 15.08 47.07
CA LEU A 245 43.44 16.09 46.13
C LEU A 245 44.46 16.39 45.03
N GLY A 246 45.75 16.49 45.36
CA GLY A 246 46.82 16.67 44.38
C GLY A 246 46.90 15.51 43.38
N ASN A 247 46.73 14.28 43.85
CA ASN A 247 46.71 13.09 42.98
C ASN A 247 45.48 13.05 42.07
N LEU A 248 44.30 13.41 42.58
CA LEU A 248 43.08 13.51 41.79
C LEU A 248 43.19 14.57 40.70
N TYR A 249 43.71 15.76 41.04
CA TYR A 249 43.94 16.82 40.07
C TYR A 249 44.94 16.41 38.97
N ALA A 250 46.02 15.72 39.34
CA ALA A 250 46.98 15.20 38.37
C ALA A 250 46.38 14.12 37.44
N ALA A 251 45.43 13.31 37.94
CA ALA A 251 44.72 12.33 37.12
C ALA A 251 43.76 13.01 36.13
N GLU A 252 43.01 14.01 36.59
CA GLU A 252 42.10 14.80 35.74
C GLU A 252 42.87 15.50 34.61
N LEU A 253 44.03 16.08 34.92
CA LEU A 253 44.86 16.75 33.93
C LEU A 253 45.40 15.78 32.86
N ARG A 254 45.74 14.55 33.24
CA ARG A 254 46.15 13.50 32.28
C ARG A 254 44.98 13.10 31.39
N HIS A 255 43.80 12.85 31.97
CA HIS A 255 42.61 12.48 31.22
C HIS A 255 42.22 13.57 30.21
N ARG A 256 42.25 14.84 30.63
CA ARG A 256 41.98 15.97 29.73
C ARG A 256 42.94 16.00 28.54
N LYS A 257 44.24 15.80 28.78
CA LYS A 257 45.25 15.76 27.71
C LYS A 257 44.99 14.61 26.73
N GLU A 258 44.66 13.43 27.23
CA GLU A 258 44.32 12.27 26.39
C GLU A 258 43.08 12.53 25.52
N THR A 259 42.05 13.16 26.09
CA THR A 259 40.83 13.52 25.34
C THR A 259 41.08 14.58 24.26
N GLU A 260 41.93 15.57 24.54
CA GLU A 260 42.30 16.60 23.56
C GLU A 260 43.12 15.99 22.40
N GLU A 261 44.04 15.07 22.69
CA GLU A 261 44.81 14.34 21.68
C GLU A 261 43.91 13.43 20.81
N ALA A 262 42.92 12.76 21.41
CA ALA A 262 41.94 11.94 20.69
C ALA A 262 41.08 12.80 19.74
N LEU A 263 40.60 13.96 20.21
CA LEU A 263 39.80 14.88 19.41
C LEU A 263 40.57 15.42 18.19
N VAL A 264 41.88 15.67 18.33
CA VAL A 264 42.72 16.10 17.21
C VAL A 264 42.85 15.00 16.15
N LYS A 265 43.02 13.74 16.57
CA LYS A 265 43.09 12.60 15.63
C LYS A 265 41.77 12.41 14.88
N GLU A 266 40.65 12.45 15.59
CA GLU A 266 39.31 12.30 14.99
C GLU A 266 39.03 13.42 13.97
N LYS A 267 39.38 14.68 14.29
CA LYS A 267 39.28 15.80 13.34
C LYS A 267 40.15 15.60 12.10
N GLN A 268 41.32 14.99 12.23
CA GLN A 268 42.21 14.72 11.09
C GLN A 268 41.64 13.61 10.20
N GLU A 269 41.04 12.57 10.79
CA GLU A 269 40.35 11.51 10.04
C GLU A 269 39.11 12.03 9.32
N HIS A 270 38.29 12.85 9.99
CA HIS A 270 37.12 13.48 9.38
C HIS A 270 37.51 14.40 8.20
N ARG A 271 38.67 15.07 8.24
CA ARG A 271 39.16 15.84 7.09
C ARG A 271 39.51 14.93 5.92
N LYS A 272 40.23 13.82 6.16
CA LYS A 272 40.58 12.86 5.11
C LYS A 272 39.36 12.23 4.44
N THR A 273 38.35 11.85 5.22
CA THR A 273 37.11 11.28 4.68
C THR A 273 36.30 12.31 3.90
N LYS A 274 36.31 13.57 4.33
CA LYS A 274 35.70 14.68 3.59
C LYS A 274 36.40 14.88 2.24
N ASP A 275 37.73 14.92 2.21
CA ASP A 275 38.49 15.11 0.97
C ASP A 275 38.23 13.95 -0.03
N GLN A 276 38.18 12.70 0.45
CA GLN A 276 37.81 11.54 -0.37
C GLN A 276 36.37 11.61 -0.92
N ARG A 277 35.44 12.13 -0.12
CA ARG A 277 34.04 12.32 -0.52
C ARG A 277 33.90 13.41 -1.59
N ASP A 278 34.64 14.51 -1.44
CA ASP A 278 34.65 15.61 -2.40
C ASP A 278 35.28 15.16 -3.74
N GLU A 279 36.34 14.36 -3.71
CA GLU A 279 36.95 13.77 -4.91
C GLU A 279 36.01 12.77 -5.62
N ALA A 280 35.32 11.90 -4.88
CA ALA A 280 34.30 11.02 -5.45
C ALA A 280 33.11 11.78 -6.05
N SER A 281 32.74 12.92 -5.46
CA SER A 281 31.68 13.78 -5.97
C SER A 281 32.06 14.40 -7.32
N LEU A 282 33.30 14.88 -7.50
CA LEU A 282 33.77 15.40 -8.78
C LEU A 282 33.74 14.35 -9.90
N VAL A 283 34.18 13.12 -9.62
CA VAL A 283 34.12 12.01 -10.60
C VAL A 283 32.67 11.69 -11.00
N SER A 284 31.74 11.76 -10.06
CA SER A 284 30.32 11.52 -10.34
C SER A 284 29.68 12.62 -11.21
N ILE A 285 30.17 13.87 -11.09
CA ILE A 285 29.72 15.00 -11.89
C ILE A 285 30.21 14.86 -13.33
N ASP A 286 31.48 14.50 -13.55
CA ASP A 286 32.02 14.25 -14.89
C ASP A 286 31.29 13.10 -15.61
N GLN A 287 30.97 12.02 -14.90
CA GLN A 287 30.17 10.92 -15.46
C GLN A 287 28.74 11.35 -15.80
N ARG A 288 28.16 12.30 -15.06
CA ARG A 288 26.83 12.86 -15.34
C ARG A 288 26.85 13.73 -16.60
N LEU A 289 27.85 14.60 -16.74
CA LEU A 289 28.04 15.44 -17.93
C LEU A 289 28.19 14.61 -19.21
N LEU A 290 28.93 13.50 -19.16
CA LEU A 290 29.01 12.56 -20.29
C LEU A 290 27.65 11.95 -20.64
N ARG A 291 26.88 11.51 -19.65
CA ARG A 291 25.55 10.92 -19.87
C ARG A 291 24.54 11.94 -20.41
N GLU A 292 24.61 13.20 -19.97
CA GLU A 292 23.77 14.28 -20.49
C GLU A 292 24.04 14.54 -21.98
N THR A 293 25.30 14.48 -22.41
CA THR A 293 25.63 14.59 -23.85
C THR A 293 25.10 13.43 -24.68
N ASP A 294 25.12 12.20 -24.14
CA ASP A 294 24.53 11.03 -24.80
C ASP A 294 22.99 11.13 -24.84
N PHE A 295 22.36 11.59 -23.76
CA PHE A 295 20.90 11.74 -23.69
C PHE A 295 20.39 12.74 -24.74
N SER A 296 21.06 13.90 -24.90
CA SER A 296 20.73 14.87 -25.94
C SER A 296 20.83 14.31 -27.36
N ARG A 297 21.81 13.41 -27.58
CA ARG A 297 21.97 12.71 -28.86
C ARG A 297 20.86 11.71 -29.11
N PHE A 298 20.42 10.97 -28.09
CA PHE A 298 19.28 10.06 -28.19
C PHE A 298 17.95 10.79 -28.39
N ASP A 299 17.75 11.92 -27.72
CA ASP A 299 16.52 12.72 -27.82
C ASP A 299 16.33 13.28 -29.24
N SER A 300 17.44 13.72 -29.87
CA SER A 300 17.45 14.11 -31.28
C SER A 300 17.07 12.95 -32.21
N LYS A 301 17.48 11.72 -31.88
CA LYS A 301 17.16 10.51 -32.65
C LYS A 301 15.70 10.09 -32.49
N ILE A 302 15.16 10.21 -31.28
CA ILE A 302 13.74 9.94 -30.99
C ILE A 302 12.86 10.93 -31.76
N LYS A 303 13.26 12.20 -31.83
CA LYS A 303 12.55 13.21 -32.61
C LYS A 303 12.54 12.90 -34.11
N GLU A 304 13.70 12.52 -34.68
CA GLU A 304 13.78 12.06 -36.09
C GLU A 304 12.83 10.89 -36.37
N LEU A 305 12.84 9.86 -35.50
CA LEU A 305 11.98 8.68 -35.66
C LEU A 305 10.50 8.99 -35.43
N GLY A 306 10.19 9.90 -34.51
CA GLY A 306 8.83 10.37 -34.26
C GLY A 306 8.24 11.08 -35.47
N ASP A 307 9.01 11.97 -36.10
CA ASP A 307 8.61 12.65 -37.33
C ASP A 307 8.40 11.65 -38.49
N GLU A 308 9.24 10.61 -38.57
CA GLU A 308 9.09 9.53 -39.56
C GLU A 308 7.81 8.69 -39.31
N ILE A 309 7.50 8.36 -38.06
CA ILE A 309 6.26 7.65 -37.68
C ILE A 309 5.02 8.49 -38.01
N VAL A 310 5.04 9.80 -37.72
CA VAL A 310 3.93 10.69 -38.07
C VAL A 310 3.69 10.71 -39.57
N ALA A 311 4.75 10.78 -40.37
CA ALA A 311 4.65 10.69 -41.84
C ALA A 311 4.05 9.35 -42.29
N TYR A 312 4.48 8.23 -41.70
CA TYR A 312 3.90 6.90 -41.99
C TYR A 312 2.43 6.78 -41.56
N VAL A 313 2.04 7.40 -40.45
CA VAL A 313 0.65 7.41 -39.97
C VAL A 313 -0.24 8.23 -40.89
N GLU A 314 0.24 9.38 -41.39
CA GLU A 314 -0.48 10.17 -42.40
C GLU A 314 -0.66 9.39 -43.70
N GLN A 315 0.40 8.72 -44.16
CA GLN A 315 0.33 7.86 -45.35
C GLN A 315 -0.66 6.68 -45.15
N CYS A 316 -0.68 6.07 -43.96
CA CYS A 316 -1.65 5.03 -43.61
C CYS A 316 -3.09 5.55 -43.57
N LYS A 317 -3.33 6.81 -43.15
CA LYS A 317 -4.66 7.42 -43.18
C LYS A 317 -5.15 7.64 -44.61
N GLU A 318 -4.26 8.02 -45.52
CA GLU A 318 -4.55 8.12 -46.95
C GLU A 318 -4.93 6.75 -47.55
N TYR A 319 -4.13 5.72 -47.29
CA TYR A 319 -4.46 4.36 -47.73
C TYR A 319 -5.76 3.82 -47.12
N LYS A 320 -6.07 4.18 -45.87
CA LYS A 320 -7.34 3.81 -45.23
C LYS A 320 -8.51 4.50 -45.91
N LYS A 321 -8.37 5.78 -46.27
CA LYS A 321 -9.39 6.53 -47.00
C LYS A 321 -9.64 5.95 -48.40
N GLU A 322 -8.58 5.65 -49.15
CA GLU A 322 -8.68 4.97 -50.46
C GLU A 322 -9.34 3.59 -50.33
N ARG A 323 -8.97 2.82 -49.30
CA ARG A 323 -9.61 1.52 -49.01
C ARG A 323 -11.08 1.67 -48.68
N ASP A 324 -11.44 2.63 -47.82
CA ASP A 324 -12.84 2.81 -47.41
C ASP A 324 -13.70 3.34 -48.58
N GLU A 325 -13.12 4.14 -49.48
CA GLU A 325 -13.74 4.53 -50.76
C GLU A 325 -13.91 3.33 -51.70
N LEU A 326 -12.90 2.47 -51.84
CA LEU A 326 -12.97 1.22 -52.62
C LEU A 326 -13.96 0.21 -52.02
N VAL A 327 -14.07 0.11 -50.69
CA VAL A 327 -15.04 -0.74 -49.99
C VAL A 327 -16.47 -0.20 -50.18
N LYS A 328 -16.63 1.12 -50.25
CA LYS A 328 -17.90 1.78 -50.60
C LYS A 328 -18.29 1.56 -52.07
N GLU A 329 -17.30 1.44 -52.96
CA GLU A 329 -17.51 1.09 -54.38
C GLU A 329 -17.80 -0.41 -54.58
N LEU A 330 -17.15 -1.28 -53.80
CA LEU A 330 -17.35 -2.74 -53.82
C LEU A 330 -18.66 -3.17 -53.15
N SER A 331 -19.14 -2.44 -52.13
CA SER A 331 -20.45 -2.70 -51.49
C SER A 331 -21.65 -2.34 -52.36
N GLY A 332 -21.44 -1.58 -53.46
CA GLY A 332 -22.43 -1.40 -54.53
C GLY A 332 -22.42 -2.51 -55.60
N LYS A 333 -21.41 -3.40 -55.59
CA LYS A 333 -21.23 -4.48 -56.56
C LYS A 333 -20.54 -5.70 -55.94
N ARG A 334 -21.27 -6.45 -55.11
CA ARG A 334 -21.17 -7.92 -54.91
C ARG A 334 -21.97 -8.33 -53.68
N ALA A 335 -23.22 -8.70 -53.92
CA ALA A 335 -23.72 -9.95 -53.35
C ALA A 335 -22.96 -11.10 -54.04
N GLU A 336 -22.74 -12.20 -53.32
CA GLU A 336 -22.02 -13.42 -53.74
C GLU A 336 -20.49 -13.32 -53.66
N ASP A 337 -19.95 -13.55 -52.46
CA ASP A 337 -19.03 -14.68 -52.16
C ASP A 337 -18.35 -14.44 -50.81
N ALA A 338 -18.83 -15.12 -49.76
CA ALA A 338 -18.17 -15.19 -48.46
C ALA A 338 -18.10 -16.66 -48.00
N SER A 339 -17.04 -17.34 -48.45
CA SER A 339 -16.62 -18.64 -47.94
C SER A 339 -15.17 -18.50 -47.47
N GLY A 340 -14.96 -18.52 -46.15
CA GLY A 340 -13.63 -18.71 -45.56
C GLY A 340 -13.42 -17.99 -44.24
N MET A 341 -13.77 -18.65 -43.13
CA MET A 341 -13.11 -18.68 -41.79
C MET A 341 -14.15 -18.78 -40.66
N HIS A 342 -14.72 -19.98 -40.52
CA HIS A 342 -15.54 -20.38 -39.38
C HIS A 342 -14.67 -20.64 -38.14
N PHE A 343 -14.62 -19.68 -37.19
CA PHE A 343 -14.57 -19.97 -35.75
C PHE A 343 -14.99 -18.79 -34.83
N HIS A 344 -15.60 -17.73 -35.36
CA HIS A 344 -15.98 -16.54 -34.57
C HIS A 344 -17.43 -16.55 -34.03
N GLN A 345 -18.08 -17.71 -33.97
CA GLN A 345 -19.55 -17.82 -34.06
C GLN A 345 -20.31 -17.89 -32.72
N LEU A 346 -19.69 -17.60 -31.57
CA LEU A 346 -20.35 -17.70 -30.25
C LEU A 346 -20.46 -16.39 -29.45
N LEU A 347 -19.80 -15.31 -29.89
CA LEU A 347 -19.83 -14.02 -29.20
C LEU A 347 -20.81 -13.08 -29.89
N SER A 348 -21.85 -12.65 -29.19
CA SER A 348 -22.84 -11.73 -29.77
C SER A 348 -22.28 -10.31 -29.85
N VAL A 349 -22.45 -9.65 -30.99
CA VAL A 349 -22.16 -8.23 -31.12
C VAL A 349 -23.46 -7.46 -30.97
N PHE A 350 -23.52 -6.56 -29.99
CA PHE A 350 -24.67 -5.74 -29.68
C PHE A 350 -24.48 -4.32 -30.22
N PRO A 351 -25.49 -3.73 -30.89
CA PRO A 351 -25.44 -2.34 -31.31
C PRO A 351 -25.52 -1.41 -30.09
N PHE A 352 -24.94 -0.22 -30.20
CA PHE A 352 -24.93 0.75 -29.09
C PHE A 352 -26.34 1.10 -28.59
N SER A 353 -27.33 1.14 -29.48
CA SER A 353 -28.73 1.40 -29.12
C SER A 353 -29.32 0.37 -28.15
N GLU A 354 -28.97 -0.92 -28.30
CA GLU A 354 -29.41 -1.98 -27.36
C GLU A 354 -28.74 -1.78 -25.99
N ILE A 355 -27.48 -1.33 -25.96
CA ILE A 355 -26.76 -1.02 -24.71
C ILE A 355 -27.38 0.18 -23.99
N GLN A 356 -27.73 1.24 -24.73
CA GLN A 356 -28.42 2.40 -24.17
C GLN A 356 -29.78 2.02 -23.59
N GLU A 357 -30.59 1.25 -24.32
CA GLU A 357 -31.90 0.79 -23.84
C GLU A 357 -31.76 -0.09 -22.59
N ALA A 358 -30.84 -1.07 -22.62
CA ALA A 358 -30.64 -2.00 -21.51
C ALA A 358 -30.16 -1.33 -20.21
N THR A 359 -29.51 -0.17 -20.32
CA THR A 359 -28.97 0.60 -19.18
C THR A 359 -29.84 1.82 -18.82
N TYR A 360 -31.03 1.96 -19.41
CA TYR A 360 -31.90 3.13 -19.25
C TYR A 360 -31.18 4.46 -19.55
N ASN A 361 -30.39 4.49 -20.63
CA ASN A 361 -29.48 5.59 -21.00
C ASN A 361 -28.41 5.86 -19.94
N PHE A 362 -27.76 4.79 -19.44
CA PHE A 362 -26.72 4.86 -18.42
C PHE A 362 -27.19 5.55 -17.12
N ASP A 363 -28.41 5.22 -16.68
CA ASP A 363 -28.96 5.78 -15.46
C ASP A 363 -28.07 5.44 -14.25
N PRO A 364 -27.66 6.42 -13.42
CA PRO A 364 -26.80 6.17 -12.27
C PRO A 364 -27.36 5.14 -11.28
N SER A 365 -28.68 4.94 -11.22
CA SER A 365 -29.33 3.95 -10.35
C SER A 365 -29.06 2.50 -10.74
N VAL A 366 -28.68 2.24 -12.00
CA VAL A 366 -28.30 0.91 -12.48
C VAL A 366 -26.79 0.73 -12.58
N LYS A 367 -26.00 1.76 -12.20
CA LYS A 367 -24.54 1.63 -12.04
C LYS A 367 -24.25 0.74 -10.84
N ILE A 368 -23.50 -0.33 -11.06
CA ILE A 368 -23.18 -1.34 -10.04
C ILE A 368 -21.69 -1.34 -9.67
N GLY A 369 -20.85 -0.62 -10.40
CA GLY A 369 -19.43 -0.50 -10.10
C GLY A 369 -18.77 0.64 -10.85
N GLU A 370 -17.71 1.16 -10.25
CA GLU A 370 -16.84 2.19 -10.81
C GLU A 370 -15.39 1.85 -10.43
N GLY A 371 -14.48 1.88 -11.39
CA GLY A 371 -13.07 1.59 -11.15
C GLY A 371 -12.14 2.05 -12.26
N GLY A 372 -10.84 1.82 -12.10
CA GLY A 372 -9.81 2.22 -13.08
C GLY A 372 -9.97 1.60 -14.47
N TYR A 373 -10.87 0.62 -14.60
CA TYR A 373 -11.18 -0.12 -15.82
C TYR A 373 -12.53 0.29 -16.43
N GLY A 374 -13.13 1.40 -16.00
CA GLY A 374 -14.40 1.92 -16.52
C GLY A 374 -15.63 1.60 -15.67
N ASP A 375 -16.78 2.10 -16.14
CA ASP A 375 -18.06 1.99 -15.44
C ASP A 375 -18.75 0.67 -15.70
N ILE A 376 -19.41 0.10 -14.69
CA ILE A 376 -20.17 -1.14 -14.82
C ILE A 376 -21.65 -0.86 -14.53
N TYR A 377 -22.51 -1.21 -15.48
CA TYR A 377 -23.96 -1.06 -15.39
C TYR A 377 -24.65 -2.42 -15.36
N LYS A 378 -25.69 -2.55 -14.54
CA LYS A 378 -26.65 -3.64 -14.65
C LYS A 378 -27.61 -3.34 -15.80
N GLY A 379 -27.87 -4.33 -16.63
CA GLY A 379 -28.83 -4.18 -17.72
C GLY A 379 -29.66 -5.44 -17.95
N LEU A 380 -30.64 -5.29 -18.84
CA LEU A 380 -31.46 -6.40 -19.34
C LEU A 380 -31.37 -6.41 -20.86
N LEU A 381 -30.54 -7.30 -21.41
CA LEU A 381 -30.39 -7.47 -22.86
C LEU A 381 -31.16 -8.71 -23.31
N ARG A 382 -32.16 -8.53 -24.18
CA ARG A 382 -32.97 -9.63 -24.74
C ARG A 382 -33.48 -10.59 -23.65
N HIS A 383 -34.06 -10.02 -22.60
CA HIS A 383 -34.56 -10.72 -21.40
C HIS A 383 -33.50 -11.44 -20.54
N THR A 384 -32.21 -11.23 -20.82
CA THR A 384 -31.10 -11.78 -20.03
C THR A 384 -30.52 -10.68 -19.12
N PRO A 385 -30.48 -10.87 -17.79
CA PRO A 385 -29.78 -9.97 -16.89
C PRO A 385 -28.28 -9.99 -17.17
N VAL A 386 -27.69 -8.81 -17.36
CA VAL A 386 -26.29 -8.66 -17.75
C VAL A 386 -25.57 -7.60 -16.91
N ALA A 387 -24.25 -7.74 -16.84
CA ALA A 387 -23.35 -6.68 -16.41
C ALA A 387 -22.62 -6.12 -17.64
N ILE A 388 -22.71 -4.81 -17.84
CA ILE A 388 -22.17 -4.09 -19.01
C ILE A 388 -21.03 -3.22 -18.52
N LYS A 389 -19.79 -3.61 -18.84
CA LYS A 389 -18.56 -2.86 -18.53
C LYS A 389 -18.24 -1.95 -19.71
N MET A 390 -18.26 -0.64 -19.46
CA MET A 390 -17.95 0.40 -20.43
C MET A 390 -16.48 0.79 -20.28
N LEU A 391 -15.62 0.42 -21.24
CA LEU A 391 -14.22 0.81 -21.22
C LEU A 391 -14.06 2.19 -21.87
N ASN A 392 -13.16 3.03 -21.35
CA ASN A 392 -12.90 4.34 -21.93
C ASN A 392 -12.21 4.20 -23.30
N PRO A 393 -12.89 4.52 -24.42
CA PRO A 393 -12.36 4.32 -25.77
C PRO A 393 -11.25 5.32 -26.13
N GLU A 394 -11.17 6.46 -25.44
CA GLU A 394 -10.13 7.48 -25.67
C GLU A 394 -8.80 7.13 -25.00
N SER A 395 -8.81 6.17 -24.07
CA SER A 395 -7.60 5.67 -23.42
C SER A 395 -6.94 4.57 -24.26
N MET A 396 -5.66 4.75 -24.60
CA MET A 396 -4.86 3.70 -25.26
C MET A 396 -4.81 2.40 -24.45
N GLN A 397 -4.94 2.50 -23.12
CA GLN A 397 -5.00 1.36 -22.22
C GLN A 397 -6.33 0.60 -22.33
N GLY A 398 -7.48 1.29 -22.31
CA GLY A 398 -8.80 0.67 -22.37
C GLY A 398 -9.04 -0.13 -23.65
N HIS A 399 -8.52 0.33 -24.80
CA HIS A 399 -8.63 -0.41 -26.06
C HIS A 399 -7.79 -1.70 -26.07
N ALA A 400 -6.59 -1.66 -25.48
CA ALA A 400 -5.74 -2.85 -25.35
C ALA A 400 -6.37 -3.89 -24.39
N GLU A 401 -6.93 -3.43 -23.27
CA GLU A 401 -7.63 -4.27 -22.30
C GLU A 401 -8.91 -4.88 -22.90
N PHE A 402 -9.70 -4.11 -23.64
CA PHE A 402 -10.87 -4.61 -24.38
C PHE A 402 -10.49 -5.80 -25.26
N LYS A 403 -9.49 -5.59 -26.12
CA LYS A 403 -9.06 -6.61 -27.09
C LYS A 403 -8.54 -7.85 -26.37
N GLN A 404 -7.71 -7.67 -25.34
CA GLN A 404 -7.16 -8.76 -24.54
C GLN A 404 -8.27 -9.60 -23.90
N GLU A 405 -9.26 -8.94 -23.29
CA GLU A 405 -10.36 -9.59 -22.59
C GLU A 405 -11.27 -10.37 -23.56
N VAL A 406 -11.58 -9.79 -24.72
CA VAL A 406 -12.30 -10.49 -25.81
C VAL A 406 -11.50 -11.69 -26.33
N ASP A 407 -10.21 -11.51 -26.61
CA ASP A 407 -9.35 -12.56 -27.17
C ASP A 407 -9.21 -13.77 -26.25
N VAL A 408 -9.26 -13.55 -24.93
CA VAL A 408 -9.17 -14.60 -23.91
C VAL A 408 -10.54 -15.22 -23.62
N LEU A 409 -11.53 -14.42 -23.21
CA LEU A 409 -12.82 -14.94 -22.75
C LEU A 409 -13.70 -15.47 -23.88
N SER A 410 -13.43 -15.14 -25.14
CA SER A 410 -14.09 -15.78 -26.28
C SER A 410 -13.70 -17.26 -26.44
N LYS A 411 -12.53 -17.67 -25.93
CA LYS A 411 -11.96 -19.02 -26.10
C LYS A 411 -12.05 -19.88 -24.85
N LEU A 412 -12.29 -19.28 -23.69
CA LEU A 412 -12.34 -19.97 -22.41
C LEU A 412 -13.78 -20.18 -21.93
N ARG A 413 -14.05 -21.37 -21.39
CA ARG A 413 -15.29 -21.72 -20.70
C ARG A 413 -14.96 -22.60 -19.51
N HIS A 414 -15.31 -22.13 -18.31
CA HIS A 414 -15.14 -22.86 -17.06
C HIS A 414 -16.17 -22.33 -16.04
N PRO A 415 -16.76 -23.18 -15.18
CA PRO A 415 -17.83 -22.77 -14.26
C PRO A 415 -17.45 -21.61 -13.32
N ASN A 416 -16.18 -21.54 -12.91
CA ASN A 416 -15.64 -20.49 -12.04
C ASN A 416 -14.91 -19.37 -12.77
N LEU A 417 -15.19 -19.18 -14.07
CA LEU A 417 -14.78 -18.00 -14.83
C LEU A 417 -16.03 -17.23 -15.26
N VAL A 418 -15.95 -15.90 -15.27
CA VAL A 418 -17.05 -15.06 -15.76
C VAL A 418 -17.31 -15.33 -17.25
N THR A 419 -18.58 -15.45 -17.62
CA THR A 419 -18.98 -15.69 -19.00
C THR A 419 -19.14 -14.35 -19.74
N LEU A 420 -18.31 -14.15 -20.76
CA LEU A 420 -18.52 -13.07 -21.74
C LEU A 420 -19.64 -13.47 -22.72
N ILE A 421 -20.76 -12.76 -22.65
CA ILE A 421 -21.96 -12.97 -23.48
C ILE A 421 -21.78 -12.28 -24.83
N GLY A 422 -21.19 -11.08 -24.84
CA GLY A 422 -21.03 -10.31 -26.05
C GLY A 422 -20.24 -9.02 -25.87
N THR A 423 -20.19 -8.25 -26.93
CA THR A 423 -19.46 -6.97 -26.98
C THR A 423 -20.25 -5.91 -27.73
N CYS A 424 -19.96 -4.64 -27.45
CA CYS A 424 -20.35 -3.53 -28.31
C CYS A 424 -19.08 -2.79 -28.74
N THR A 425 -18.71 -2.91 -30.02
CA THR A 425 -17.46 -2.35 -30.54
C THR A 425 -17.51 -0.83 -30.72
N GLU A 426 -18.70 -0.25 -30.87
CA GLU A 426 -18.89 1.20 -31.06
C GLU A 426 -18.38 2.01 -29.85
N VAL A 427 -18.53 1.45 -28.65
CA VAL A 427 -18.19 2.10 -27.37
C VAL A 427 -17.27 1.26 -26.50
N CYS A 428 -16.62 0.24 -27.08
CA CYS A 428 -15.74 -0.70 -26.36
C CYS A 428 -16.39 -1.28 -25.09
N ALA A 429 -17.65 -1.73 -25.18
CA ALA A 429 -18.35 -2.34 -24.05
C ALA A 429 -18.24 -3.87 -24.04
N LEU A 430 -18.08 -4.44 -22.85
CA LEU A 430 -18.07 -5.88 -22.60
C LEU A 430 -19.32 -6.28 -21.84
N ILE A 431 -20.03 -7.29 -22.32
CA ILE A 431 -21.31 -7.76 -21.76
C ILE A 431 -21.09 -9.12 -21.12
N TYR A 432 -21.27 -9.20 -19.81
CA TYR A 432 -21.10 -10.41 -19.00
C TYR A 432 -22.42 -10.87 -18.42
N GLU A 433 -22.44 -12.12 -17.96
CA GLU A 433 -23.48 -12.59 -17.04
C GLU A 433 -23.54 -11.70 -15.78
N TYR A 434 -24.76 -11.39 -15.32
CA TYR A 434 -24.94 -10.65 -14.08
C TYR A 434 -24.84 -11.56 -12.85
N LEU A 435 -23.98 -11.20 -11.91
CA LEU A 435 -23.74 -11.95 -10.67
C LEU A 435 -24.28 -11.14 -9.47
N PRO A 436 -25.39 -11.59 -8.84
CA PRO A 436 -26.18 -10.75 -7.94
C PRO A 436 -25.53 -10.49 -6.57
N ASN A 437 -24.56 -11.31 -6.16
CA ASN A 437 -23.91 -11.16 -4.86
C ASN A 437 -22.61 -10.33 -4.90
N GLY A 438 -22.33 -9.66 -6.03
CA GLY A 438 -21.20 -8.74 -6.16
C GLY A 438 -19.84 -9.43 -6.07
N ASN A 439 -18.82 -8.70 -5.63
CA ASN A 439 -17.46 -9.20 -5.49
C ASN A 439 -17.15 -9.70 -4.06
N LEU A 440 -16.09 -10.50 -3.92
CA LEU A 440 -15.69 -11.11 -2.66
C LEU A 440 -15.18 -10.09 -1.64
N GLU A 441 -14.62 -8.96 -2.07
CA GLU A 441 -14.11 -7.90 -1.18
C GLU A 441 -15.24 -7.32 -0.33
N ASP A 442 -16.30 -6.87 -0.99
CA ASP A 442 -17.52 -6.30 -0.37
C ASP A 442 -18.23 -7.35 0.50
N ARG A 443 -18.17 -8.62 0.09
CA ARG A 443 -18.79 -9.73 0.83
C ARG A 443 -18.02 -10.13 2.07
N LEU A 444 -16.69 -9.99 2.07
CA LEU A 444 -15.87 -10.16 3.27
C LEU A 444 -16.02 -8.99 4.24
N SER A 445 -16.20 -7.76 3.73
CA SER A 445 -16.44 -6.57 4.55
C SER A 445 -17.89 -6.47 5.06
N CYS A 446 -18.79 -7.37 4.63
CA CYS A 446 -20.23 -7.33 4.90
C CYS A 446 -20.87 -6.00 4.47
N GLU A 447 -20.38 -5.43 3.38
CA GLU A 447 -20.90 -4.19 2.82
C GLU A 447 -22.39 -4.32 2.47
N GLY A 448 -23.13 -3.22 2.57
CA GLY A 448 -24.58 -3.21 2.36
C GLY A 448 -25.37 -4.05 3.38
N ASN A 449 -24.80 -4.34 4.56
CA ASN A 449 -25.37 -5.24 5.58
C ASN A 449 -25.61 -6.67 5.08
N THR A 450 -24.79 -7.12 4.14
CA THR A 450 -24.86 -8.51 3.65
C THR A 450 -24.46 -9.50 4.76
N PRO A 451 -25.09 -10.68 4.85
CA PRO A 451 -24.74 -11.66 5.87
C PRO A 451 -23.27 -12.10 5.76
N PRO A 452 -22.55 -12.38 6.87
CA PRO A 452 -21.20 -12.91 6.82
C PRO A 452 -21.13 -14.23 6.05
N LEU A 453 -20.05 -14.41 5.27
CA LEU A 453 -19.76 -15.69 4.64
C LEU A 453 -19.31 -16.70 5.70
N SER A 454 -19.99 -17.84 5.78
CA SER A 454 -19.60 -18.95 6.65
C SER A 454 -18.26 -19.55 6.21
N TRP A 455 -17.54 -20.19 7.13
CA TRP A 455 -16.27 -20.83 6.81
C TRP A 455 -16.38 -21.87 5.69
N GLN A 456 -17.51 -22.58 5.61
CA GLN A 456 -17.78 -23.54 4.54
C GLN A 456 -17.88 -22.85 3.18
N ALA A 457 -18.62 -21.74 3.10
CA ALA A 457 -18.71 -20.95 1.87
C ALA A 457 -17.32 -20.44 1.46
N ARG A 458 -16.51 -19.99 2.42
CA ARG A 458 -15.13 -19.54 2.17
C ARG A 458 -14.22 -20.65 1.64
N ILE A 459 -14.35 -21.87 2.15
CA ILE A 459 -13.63 -23.05 1.61
C ILE A 459 -14.12 -23.41 0.20
N CYS A 460 -15.43 -23.32 -0.07
CA CYS A 460 -15.96 -23.52 -1.43
C CYS A 460 -15.35 -22.50 -2.40
N ILE A 461 -15.41 -21.21 -2.06
CA ILE A 461 -14.82 -20.11 -2.85
C ILE A 461 -13.32 -20.34 -3.07
N ALA A 462 -12.57 -20.71 -2.04
CA ALA A 462 -11.13 -21.02 -2.18
C ALA A 462 -10.88 -22.16 -3.16
N THR A 463 -11.69 -23.22 -3.10
CA THR A 463 -11.55 -24.42 -3.94
C THR A 463 -11.93 -24.12 -5.39
N GLU A 464 -13.04 -23.41 -5.59
CA GLU A 464 -13.53 -22.97 -6.90
C GLU A 464 -12.55 -22.03 -7.61
N LEU A 465 -11.99 -21.07 -6.86
CA LEU A 465 -10.96 -20.18 -7.38
C LEU A 465 -9.67 -20.94 -7.73
N CYS A 466 -9.27 -21.92 -6.92
CA CYS A 466 -8.17 -22.82 -7.25
C CYS A 466 -8.43 -23.60 -8.55
N SER A 467 -9.66 -24.09 -8.77
CA SER A 467 -10.07 -24.77 -10.00
C SER A 467 -9.91 -23.87 -11.22
N ALA A 468 -10.39 -22.63 -11.14
CA ALA A 468 -10.24 -21.64 -12.21
C ALA A 468 -8.77 -21.37 -12.55
N LEU A 469 -7.91 -21.20 -11.54
CA LEU A 469 -6.48 -20.94 -11.76
C LEU A 469 -5.77 -22.15 -12.38
N ILE A 470 -6.07 -23.37 -11.90
CA ILE A 470 -5.54 -24.60 -12.51
C ILE A 470 -5.94 -24.68 -13.98
N PHE A 471 -7.20 -24.40 -14.31
CA PHE A 471 -7.68 -24.37 -15.70
C PHE A 471 -6.93 -23.34 -16.56
N LEU A 472 -6.73 -22.12 -16.06
CA LEU A 472 -6.00 -21.07 -16.78
C LEU A 472 -4.53 -21.45 -17.00
N HIS A 473 -3.85 -21.95 -15.97
CA HIS A 473 -2.43 -22.30 -16.02
C HIS A 473 -2.16 -23.57 -16.83
N SER A 474 -3.15 -24.46 -16.96
CA SER A 474 -3.06 -25.69 -17.76
C SER A 474 -3.58 -25.53 -19.20
N SER A 475 -4.08 -24.35 -19.56
CA SER A 475 -4.61 -24.08 -20.89
C SER A 475 -3.54 -24.28 -21.98
N THR A 476 -3.92 -24.95 -23.08
CA THR A 476 -3.04 -25.21 -24.23
C THR A 476 -3.62 -24.56 -25.49
N PRO A 477 -2.80 -24.00 -26.40
CA PRO A 477 -1.34 -24.04 -26.49
C PRO A 477 -0.59 -22.95 -25.68
N THR A 478 -1.29 -22.15 -24.88
CA THR A 478 -0.68 -21.08 -24.09
C THR A 478 -1.25 -21.06 -22.67
N SER A 479 -0.40 -21.16 -21.66
CA SER A 479 -0.79 -20.98 -20.26
C SER A 479 -1.20 -19.52 -20.05
N ILE A 480 -2.31 -19.27 -19.36
CA ILE A 480 -2.81 -17.91 -19.15
C ILE A 480 -2.56 -17.52 -17.70
N VAL A 481 -1.79 -16.45 -17.48
CA VAL A 481 -1.60 -15.85 -16.14
C VAL A 481 -2.57 -14.70 -15.99
N HIS A 482 -3.35 -14.69 -14.90
CA HIS A 482 -4.36 -13.67 -14.65
C HIS A 482 -3.73 -12.30 -14.36
N GLY A 483 -2.75 -12.25 -13.44
CA GLY A 483 -1.93 -11.06 -13.19
C GLY A 483 -2.55 -9.99 -12.28
N ASP A 484 -3.88 -9.90 -12.16
CA ASP A 484 -4.57 -9.03 -11.18
C ASP A 484 -5.54 -9.80 -10.28
N LEU A 485 -5.07 -10.90 -9.69
CA LEU A 485 -5.91 -11.68 -8.80
C LEU A 485 -6.10 -10.95 -7.45
N LYS A 486 -7.35 -10.60 -7.12
CA LYS A 486 -7.75 -9.93 -5.87
C LYS A 486 -9.22 -10.23 -5.53
N PRO A 487 -9.67 -10.06 -4.28
CA PRO A 487 -11.08 -10.28 -3.91
C PRO A 487 -12.08 -9.47 -4.75
N GLY A 488 -11.75 -8.22 -5.10
CA GLY A 488 -12.58 -7.39 -5.99
C GLY A 488 -12.82 -7.98 -7.40
N ASN A 489 -11.96 -8.90 -7.85
CA ASN A 489 -12.08 -9.59 -9.15
C ASN A 489 -12.69 -11.00 -9.02
N VAL A 490 -13.16 -11.39 -7.83
CA VAL A 490 -13.84 -12.67 -7.58
C VAL A 490 -15.30 -12.38 -7.33
N LEU A 491 -16.15 -12.63 -8.32
CA LEU A 491 -17.59 -12.35 -8.26
C LEU A 491 -18.37 -13.57 -7.73
N LEU A 492 -19.52 -13.35 -7.09
CA LEU A 492 -20.34 -14.40 -6.51
C LEU A 492 -21.72 -14.48 -7.19
N ASP A 493 -22.10 -15.68 -7.61
CA ASP A 493 -23.43 -15.95 -8.16
C ASP A 493 -24.50 -16.05 -7.05
N ALA A 494 -25.75 -16.33 -7.43
CA ALA A 494 -26.87 -16.45 -6.50
C ALA A 494 -26.68 -17.53 -5.42
N ASN A 495 -25.84 -18.55 -5.68
CA ASN A 495 -25.52 -19.65 -4.78
C ASN A 495 -24.22 -19.42 -3.99
N LEU A 496 -23.63 -18.23 -4.08
CA LEU A 496 -22.31 -17.90 -3.50
C LEU A 496 -21.17 -18.75 -4.09
N SER A 497 -21.37 -19.33 -5.28
CA SER A 497 -20.29 -19.92 -6.07
C SER A 497 -19.53 -18.81 -6.79
N CYS A 498 -18.20 -18.91 -6.79
CA CYS A 498 -17.34 -17.85 -7.27
C CYS A 498 -17.06 -17.95 -8.77
N LYS A 499 -16.88 -16.79 -9.40
CA LYS A 499 -16.42 -16.63 -10.78
C LYS A 499 -15.34 -15.56 -10.86
N LEU A 500 -14.17 -15.93 -11.36
CA LEU A 500 -13.06 -15.00 -11.60
C LEU A 500 -13.37 -14.10 -12.81
N SER A 501 -13.15 -12.80 -12.66
CA SER A 501 -13.40 -11.76 -13.66
C SER A 501 -12.16 -10.88 -13.90
N ASP A 502 -12.27 -9.95 -14.85
CA ASP A 502 -11.29 -8.89 -15.16
C ASP A 502 -9.98 -9.40 -15.79
N PHE A 503 -10.08 -9.81 -17.05
CA PHE A 503 -8.97 -10.38 -17.83
C PHE A 503 -8.19 -9.33 -18.64
N GLY A 504 -8.46 -8.03 -18.43
CA GLY A 504 -7.87 -6.95 -19.22
C GLY A 504 -6.34 -6.91 -19.22
N ILE A 505 -5.70 -7.34 -18.12
CA ILE A 505 -4.23 -7.37 -18.00
C ILE A 505 -3.62 -8.77 -17.96
N CYS A 506 -4.40 -9.82 -18.27
CA CYS A 506 -3.86 -11.18 -18.33
C CYS A 506 -2.80 -11.34 -19.42
N ARG A 507 -1.97 -12.38 -19.32
CA ARG A 507 -0.91 -12.69 -20.30
C ARG A 507 -0.93 -14.16 -20.70
N ALA A 508 -0.95 -14.41 -22.01
CA ALA A 508 -0.75 -15.74 -22.57
C ALA A 508 0.76 -16.03 -22.68
N LEU A 509 1.20 -17.15 -22.10
CA LEU A 509 2.57 -17.63 -22.15
C LEU A 509 2.69 -18.69 -23.25
N SER A 510 3.41 -18.37 -24.32
CA SER A 510 3.64 -19.30 -25.44
C SER A 510 4.73 -20.32 -25.12
N HIS A 511 4.46 -21.60 -25.43
CA HIS A 511 5.47 -22.68 -25.33
C HIS A 511 6.65 -22.50 -26.30
N HIS A 512 6.52 -21.67 -27.33
CA HIS A 512 7.54 -21.48 -28.37
C HIS A 512 8.70 -20.55 -27.97
N ASP A 513 8.54 -19.72 -26.95
CA ASP A 513 9.56 -18.72 -26.58
C ASP A 513 10.66 -19.26 -25.66
N ASN A 514 10.62 -20.55 -25.30
CA ASN A 514 11.61 -21.13 -24.40
C ASN A 514 11.98 -22.60 -24.73
N PRO A 515 13.02 -22.86 -25.54
CA PRO A 515 13.41 -24.21 -25.97
C PRO A 515 14.06 -25.08 -24.87
N ARG A 516 13.93 -24.74 -23.58
CA ARG A 516 14.72 -25.35 -22.47
C ARG A 516 13.93 -25.89 -21.28
N ASN A 517 12.60 -26.03 -21.31
CA ASN A 517 11.81 -26.50 -20.15
C ASN A 517 12.06 -25.69 -18.85
N ILE A 518 12.39 -24.40 -18.97
CA ILE A 518 12.49 -23.48 -17.83
C ILE A 518 11.09 -22.92 -17.55
N THR A 519 10.73 -22.73 -16.27
CA THR A 519 9.47 -22.09 -15.83
C THR A 519 9.08 -20.96 -16.75
N GLN A 520 7.88 -21.02 -17.34
CA GLN A 520 7.40 -20.02 -18.27
C GLN A 520 7.12 -18.71 -17.53
N TYR A 521 7.66 -17.61 -18.04
CA TYR A 521 7.42 -16.28 -17.55
C TYR A 521 7.34 -15.31 -18.73
N HIS A 522 6.64 -14.20 -18.53
CA HIS A 522 6.55 -13.10 -19.49
C HIS A 522 7.10 -11.84 -18.85
N ARG A 523 8.02 -11.15 -19.54
CA ARG A 523 8.56 -9.87 -19.06
C ARG A 523 7.61 -8.74 -19.42
N THR A 524 7.12 -8.03 -18.42
CA THR A 524 6.23 -6.88 -18.58
C THR A 524 6.37 -5.96 -17.37
N ASP A 525 6.06 -4.67 -17.55
CA ASP A 525 6.02 -3.76 -16.41
C ASP A 525 5.01 -4.26 -15.37
N PRO A 526 5.36 -4.25 -14.07
CA PRO A 526 4.45 -4.63 -13.01
C PRO A 526 3.17 -3.80 -13.06
N LYS A 527 2.07 -4.44 -13.46
CA LYS A 527 0.70 -3.92 -13.44
C LYS A 527 -0.14 -4.82 -12.54
N GLY A 528 -1.10 -4.24 -11.83
CA GLY A 528 -1.98 -4.95 -10.90
C GLY A 528 -2.05 -4.28 -9.54
N THR A 529 -2.82 -4.88 -8.65
CA THR A 529 -3.13 -4.29 -7.33
C THR A 529 -1.99 -4.54 -6.33
N PHE A 530 -1.33 -3.47 -5.86
CA PHE A 530 -0.07 -3.50 -5.10
C PHE A 530 0.01 -4.54 -3.97
N LEU A 531 -1.06 -4.71 -3.19
CA LEU A 531 -1.08 -5.63 -2.03
C LEU A 531 -1.11 -7.12 -2.42
N TYR A 532 -1.42 -7.44 -3.68
CA TYR A 532 -1.50 -8.80 -4.21
C TYR A 532 -0.36 -9.11 -5.18
N LEU A 533 0.46 -8.09 -5.54
CA LEU A 533 1.57 -8.28 -6.46
C LEU A 533 2.64 -9.17 -5.87
N ASP A 534 3.05 -10.17 -6.66
CA ASP A 534 4.20 -11.02 -6.38
C ASP A 534 5.48 -10.17 -6.22
N PRO A 535 6.19 -10.24 -5.08
CA PRO A 535 7.42 -9.49 -4.86
C PRO A 535 8.51 -9.77 -5.91
N HIS A 536 8.58 -11.00 -6.43
CA HIS A 536 9.51 -11.35 -7.51
C HIS A 536 9.12 -10.67 -8.81
N PHE A 537 7.83 -10.67 -9.15
CA PHE A 537 7.32 -9.96 -10.33
C PHE A 537 7.55 -8.45 -10.20
N LEU A 538 7.27 -7.86 -9.04
CA LEU A 538 7.51 -6.44 -8.76
C LEU A 538 8.99 -6.06 -8.93
N ALA A 539 9.90 -6.92 -8.49
CA ALA A 539 11.34 -6.66 -8.57
C ALA A 539 11.94 -6.89 -9.97
N THR A 540 11.42 -7.88 -10.73
CA THR A 540 12.07 -8.36 -11.97
C THR A 540 11.27 -8.09 -13.24
N GLY A 541 9.99 -7.77 -13.13
CA GLY A 541 9.05 -7.72 -14.25
C GLY A 541 8.69 -9.10 -14.84
N GLU A 542 9.10 -10.20 -14.21
CA GLU A 542 8.81 -11.57 -14.70
C GLU A 542 7.47 -12.09 -14.15
N LEU A 543 6.41 -11.97 -14.94
CA LEU A 543 5.08 -12.49 -14.61
C LEU A 543 5.00 -13.99 -14.92
N SER A 544 4.46 -14.80 -13.99
CA SER A 544 4.35 -16.26 -14.16
C SER A 544 3.11 -16.82 -13.45
N PRO A 545 2.73 -18.11 -13.67
CA PRO A 545 1.66 -18.77 -12.91
C PRO A 545 1.89 -18.74 -11.39
N LYS A 546 3.16 -18.69 -10.96
CA LYS A 546 3.53 -18.56 -9.54
C LYS A 546 3.22 -17.18 -8.97
N SER A 547 3.03 -16.16 -9.81
CA SER A 547 2.58 -14.83 -9.38
C SER A 547 1.10 -14.86 -8.99
N ASP A 548 0.25 -15.54 -9.76
CA ASP A 548 -1.15 -15.80 -9.35
C ASP A 548 -1.22 -16.67 -8.09
N THR A 549 -0.30 -17.63 -7.94
CA THR A 549 -0.22 -18.46 -6.72
C THR A 549 0.04 -17.60 -5.47
N TYR A 550 0.90 -16.59 -5.57
CA TYR A 550 1.18 -15.67 -4.47
C TYR A 550 -0.08 -14.88 -4.08
N ALA A 551 -0.73 -14.26 -5.06
CA ALA A 551 -1.98 -13.51 -4.86
C ALA A 551 -3.10 -14.38 -4.27
N PHE A 552 -3.21 -15.64 -4.74
CA PHE A 552 -4.15 -16.62 -4.21
C PHE A 552 -3.87 -16.91 -2.73
N GLY A 553 -2.60 -17.02 -2.33
CA GLY A 553 -2.22 -17.16 -0.93
C GLY A 553 -2.71 -16.01 -0.05
N ILE A 554 -2.61 -14.76 -0.53
CA ILE A 554 -3.15 -13.60 0.17
C ILE A 554 -4.66 -13.71 0.34
N ILE A 555 -5.39 -14.08 -0.73
CA ILE A 555 -6.85 -14.29 -0.67
C ILE A 555 -7.22 -15.38 0.33
N LEU A 556 -6.47 -16.49 0.39
CA LEU A 556 -6.70 -17.55 1.40
C LEU A 556 -6.56 -17.03 2.83
N LEU A 557 -5.57 -16.18 3.10
CA LEU A 557 -5.41 -15.55 4.42
C LEU A 557 -6.59 -14.62 4.73
N GLN A 558 -7.09 -13.86 3.75
CA GLN A 558 -8.26 -12.99 3.95
C GLN A 558 -9.54 -13.79 4.16
N LEU A 559 -9.73 -14.89 3.43
CA LEU A 559 -10.86 -15.81 3.66
C LEU A 559 -10.82 -16.37 5.09
N LEU A 560 -9.63 -16.73 5.61
CA LEU A 560 -9.50 -17.23 6.97
C LEU A 560 -9.78 -16.17 8.05
N THR A 561 -9.35 -14.93 7.81
CA THR A 561 -9.23 -13.90 8.86
C THR A 561 -10.27 -12.78 8.76
N GLY A 562 -10.91 -12.60 7.60
CA GLY A 562 -11.78 -11.45 7.32
C GLY A 562 -11.04 -10.11 7.30
N ARG A 563 -9.70 -10.11 7.31
CA ARG A 563 -8.86 -8.90 7.44
C ARG A 563 -8.37 -8.38 6.09
N PRO A 564 -7.98 -7.10 5.99
CA PRO A 564 -7.32 -6.57 4.80
C PRO A 564 -5.94 -7.21 4.57
N ALA A 565 -5.48 -7.22 3.31
CA ALA A 565 -4.23 -7.87 2.91
C ALA A 565 -2.95 -7.27 3.53
N PHE A 566 -2.97 -5.98 3.91
CA PHE A 566 -1.77 -5.28 4.41
C PHE A 566 -1.26 -5.89 5.72
N GLY A 567 0.02 -6.31 5.75
CA GLY A 567 0.67 -6.90 6.93
C GLY A 567 0.28 -8.35 7.24
N LEU A 568 -0.77 -8.86 6.57
CA LEU A 568 -1.43 -10.12 6.93
C LEU A 568 -0.51 -11.34 6.88
N VAL A 569 0.41 -11.41 5.92
CA VAL A 569 1.37 -12.52 5.79
C VAL A 569 2.31 -12.60 7.00
N LYS A 570 2.81 -11.47 7.49
CA LYS A 570 3.71 -11.43 8.66
C LYS A 570 2.92 -11.77 9.92
N GLU A 571 1.78 -11.11 10.14
CA GLU A 571 0.93 -11.34 11.31
C GLU A 571 0.54 -12.82 11.48
N ILE A 572 0.13 -13.49 10.40
CA ILE A 572 -0.28 -14.90 10.47
C ILE A 572 0.92 -15.84 10.63
N ARG A 573 2.09 -15.50 10.09
CA ARG A 573 3.32 -16.26 10.31
C ARG A 573 3.69 -16.24 11.80
N ASP A 574 3.78 -15.04 12.38
CA ASP A 574 4.11 -14.83 13.78
C ASP A 574 3.06 -15.53 14.68
N ALA A 575 1.78 -15.41 14.36
CA ALA A 575 0.71 -16.08 15.09
C ALA A 575 0.78 -17.62 15.04
N ILE A 576 1.29 -18.22 13.96
CA ILE A 576 1.51 -19.67 13.91
C ILE A 576 2.68 -20.07 14.78
N ASP A 577 3.78 -19.30 14.74
CA ASP A 577 5.01 -19.57 15.48
C ASP A 577 4.78 -19.40 17.00
N GLU A 578 3.98 -18.41 17.41
CA GLU A 578 3.55 -18.18 18.79
C GLU A 578 2.37 -19.06 19.23
N ALA A 579 1.88 -19.96 18.36
CA ALA A 579 0.71 -20.81 18.59
C ALA A 579 -0.59 -20.03 18.95
N ASN A 580 -0.72 -18.79 18.47
CA ASN A 580 -1.82 -17.87 18.72
C ASN A 580 -2.76 -17.64 17.50
N LEU A 581 -2.72 -18.53 16.49
CA LEU A 581 -3.54 -18.42 15.28
C LEU A 581 -5.05 -18.24 15.55
N ILE A 582 -5.57 -18.81 16.64
CA ILE A 582 -7.00 -18.72 17.01
C ILE A 582 -7.49 -17.27 17.08
N SER A 583 -6.64 -16.35 17.57
CA SER A 583 -7.00 -14.93 17.71
C SER A 583 -7.12 -14.16 16.38
N PHE A 584 -6.69 -14.77 15.28
CA PHE A 584 -6.73 -14.18 13.94
C PHE A 584 -7.84 -14.77 13.05
N ILE A 585 -8.41 -15.92 13.42
CA ILE A 585 -9.51 -16.55 12.68
C ILE A 585 -10.75 -15.66 12.81
N ASP A 586 -11.44 -15.44 11.69
CA ASP A 586 -12.64 -14.61 11.66
C ASP A 586 -13.79 -15.24 12.47
N PRO A 587 -14.23 -14.63 13.58
CA PRO A 587 -15.35 -15.14 14.35
C PRO A 587 -16.70 -15.01 13.61
N LEU A 588 -16.82 -14.10 12.63
CA LEU A 588 -18.05 -13.92 11.85
C LEU A 588 -18.28 -15.05 10.86
N ALA A 589 -17.24 -15.82 10.52
CA ALA A 589 -17.34 -17.00 9.67
C ALA A 589 -17.96 -18.23 10.39
N GLY A 590 -18.25 -18.11 11.69
CA GLY A 590 -18.71 -19.20 12.54
C GLY A 590 -17.57 -20.08 13.06
N ASP A 591 -17.93 -21.28 13.53
CA ASP A 591 -16.99 -22.19 14.21
C ASP A 591 -16.07 -22.91 13.21
N TRP A 592 -14.96 -22.28 12.87
CA TRP A 592 -13.88 -22.88 12.10
C TRP A 592 -13.30 -24.12 12.83
N PRO A 593 -13.25 -25.30 12.18
CA PRO A 593 -12.49 -26.42 12.71
C PRO A 593 -11.01 -26.05 12.75
N PHE A 594 -10.44 -25.91 13.95
CA PHE A 594 -9.08 -25.38 14.13
C PHE A 594 -8.01 -26.12 13.31
N VAL A 595 -8.16 -27.44 13.14
CA VAL A 595 -7.25 -28.25 12.31
C VAL A 595 -7.28 -27.78 10.84
N GLN A 596 -8.46 -27.57 10.29
CA GLN A 596 -8.63 -27.08 8.91
C GLN A 596 -8.15 -25.64 8.77
N ALA A 597 -8.51 -24.76 9.71
CA ALA A 597 -8.04 -23.38 9.75
C ALA A 597 -6.50 -23.29 9.76
N LYS A 598 -5.85 -24.09 10.61
CA LYS A 598 -4.38 -24.16 10.70
C LYS A 598 -3.74 -24.73 9.43
N GLN A 599 -4.36 -25.72 8.81
CA GLN A 599 -3.91 -26.26 7.52
C GLN A 599 -4.03 -25.22 6.41
N LEU A 600 -5.16 -24.50 6.33
CA LEU A 600 -5.40 -23.44 5.36
C LEU A 600 -4.39 -22.29 5.53
N ALA A 601 -4.14 -21.85 6.77
CA ALA A 601 -3.15 -20.81 7.07
C ALA A 601 -1.74 -21.21 6.61
N ARG A 602 -1.32 -22.45 6.87
CA ARG A 602 -0.01 -22.97 6.43
C ARG A 602 0.10 -23.06 4.92
N LEU A 603 -0.96 -23.52 4.25
CA LEU A 603 -1.03 -23.58 2.80
C LEU A 603 -0.90 -22.18 2.20
N ALA A 604 -1.67 -21.23 2.72
CA ALA A 604 -1.65 -19.83 2.30
C ALA A 604 -0.26 -19.18 2.49
N LEU A 605 0.39 -19.38 3.64
CA LEU A 605 1.76 -18.90 3.86
C LEU A 605 2.80 -19.56 2.94
N LYS A 606 2.57 -20.81 2.51
CA LYS A 606 3.42 -21.49 1.52
C LYS A 606 3.23 -20.88 0.13
N CYS A 607 2.01 -20.49 -0.23
CA CYS A 607 1.72 -19.72 -1.44
C CYS A 607 2.40 -18.34 -1.42
N CYS A 608 2.47 -17.68 -0.26
CA CYS A 608 3.07 -16.35 -0.08
C CYS A 608 4.60 -16.37 0.12
N GLN A 609 5.31 -17.43 -0.27
CA GLN A 609 6.78 -17.47 -0.16
C GLN A 609 7.43 -16.45 -1.10
N MET A 610 8.49 -15.79 -0.62
CA MET A 610 9.23 -14.79 -1.41
C MET A 610 9.87 -15.43 -2.64
N ASP A 611 10.50 -16.59 -2.47
CA ASP A 611 11.03 -17.37 -3.57
C ASP A 611 9.90 -18.09 -4.34
N ARG A 612 9.82 -17.82 -5.64
CA ARG A 612 8.82 -18.41 -6.54
C ARG A 612 8.92 -19.94 -6.63
N SER A 613 10.12 -20.50 -6.48
CA SER A 613 10.33 -21.95 -6.58
C SER A 613 9.86 -22.72 -5.34
N SER A 614 9.78 -22.02 -4.21
CA SER A 614 9.28 -22.54 -2.93
C SER A 614 7.75 -22.56 -2.82
N ARG A 615 7.05 -21.86 -3.72
CA ARG A 615 5.58 -21.81 -3.76
C ARG A 615 5.01 -23.13 -4.29
N PRO A 616 3.90 -23.63 -3.73
CA PRO A 616 3.33 -24.91 -4.12
C PRO A 616 2.77 -24.88 -5.55
N ASP A 617 2.68 -26.04 -6.17
CA ASP A 617 1.88 -26.21 -7.39
C ASP A 617 0.38 -26.29 -7.08
N LEU A 618 -0.44 -25.57 -7.86
CA LEU A 618 -1.88 -25.47 -7.57
C LEU A 618 -2.59 -26.81 -7.71
N ALA A 619 -2.27 -27.60 -8.74
CA ALA A 619 -2.97 -28.85 -9.05
C ALA A 619 -2.54 -30.01 -8.15
N SER A 620 -1.25 -30.14 -7.84
CA SER A 620 -0.73 -31.27 -7.08
C SER A 620 -0.66 -31.05 -5.57
N GLU A 621 -0.38 -29.82 -5.11
CA GLU A 621 -0.17 -29.53 -3.69
C GLU A 621 -1.30 -28.73 -3.05
N VAL A 622 -1.85 -27.72 -3.73
CA VAL A 622 -2.91 -26.87 -3.16
C VAL A 622 -4.27 -27.56 -3.24
N TRP A 623 -4.62 -28.07 -4.42
CA TRP A 623 -5.88 -28.80 -4.63
C TRP A 623 -6.03 -30.00 -3.70
N SER A 624 -4.95 -30.76 -3.47
CA SER A 624 -4.95 -31.94 -2.59
C SER A 624 -5.23 -31.62 -1.12
N VAL A 625 -5.15 -30.35 -0.72
CA VAL A 625 -5.56 -29.88 0.61
C VAL A 625 -6.97 -29.30 0.59
N LEU A 626 -7.31 -28.48 -0.40
CA LEU A 626 -8.60 -27.78 -0.47
C LEU A 626 -9.78 -28.70 -0.80
N GLU A 627 -9.61 -29.65 -1.72
CA GLU A 627 -10.68 -30.56 -2.12
C GLU A 627 -11.19 -31.43 -0.94
N PRO A 628 -10.33 -32.10 -0.15
CA PRO A 628 -10.80 -32.82 1.04
C PRO A 628 -11.44 -31.92 2.09
N MET A 629 -10.99 -30.67 2.24
CA MET A 629 -11.64 -29.70 3.14
C MET A 629 -13.05 -29.37 2.68
N ARG A 630 -13.24 -29.12 1.38
CA ARG A 630 -14.56 -28.89 0.78
C ARG A 630 -15.48 -30.09 0.96
N ASP A 631 -15.00 -31.30 0.70
CA ASP A 631 -15.81 -32.51 0.79
C ASP A 631 -16.22 -32.80 2.26
N SER A 632 -15.36 -32.44 3.21
CA SER A 632 -15.65 -32.50 4.65
C SER A 632 -16.76 -31.51 5.08
N CYS A 633 -17.08 -30.50 4.27
CA CYS A 633 -18.23 -29.62 4.50
C CYS A 633 -19.58 -30.31 4.15
N GLY A 634 -19.52 -31.52 3.59
CA GLY A 634 -20.58 -32.28 2.91
C GLY A 634 -21.81 -32.75 3.70
N ALA A 635 -22.04 -32.25 4.92
CA ALA A 635 -23.32 -32.39 5.61
C ALA A 635 -24.18 -31.12 5.60
N PHE A 636 -23.57 -29.93 5.45
CA PHE A 636 -24.28 -28.64 5.46
C PHE A 636 -24.53 -28.08 4.06
N SER A 637 -23.69 -28.38 3.06
CA SER A 637 -23.90 -27.98 1.67
C SER A 637 -25.16 -28.61 1.04
N LYS A 638 -25.58 -29.80 1.51
CA LYS A 638 -26.86 -30.41 1.10
C LYS A 638 -28.09 -29.88 1.84
N PHE A 639 -27.90 -29.27 3.01
CA PHE A 639 -29.00 -28.89 3.91
C PHE A 639 -29.31 -27.38 3.93
N LEU A 640 -28.35 -26.50 3.68
CA LEU A 640 -28.60 -25.04 3.62
C LEU A 640 -28.99 -24.53 2.23
N PHE A 641 -28.68 -25.27 1.15
CA PHE A 641 -29.09 -24.92 -0.22
C PHE A 641 -30.50 -25.46 -0.58
N ARG A 642 -31.19 -26.08 0.38
CA ARG A 642 -32.52 -26.66 0.17
C ARG A 642 -33.59 -25.90 0.96
N SER A 643 -33.67 -24.58 0.76
CA SER A 643 -34.88 -23.83 1.08
C SER A 643 -35.59 -23.44 -0.22
N LEU A 644 -36.66 -24.21 -0.50
CA LEU A 644 -37.77 -23.95 -1.42
C LEU A 644 -37.43 -23.26 -2.76
N ASP A 645 -36.86 -24.01 -3.71
CA ASP A 645 -37.28 -23.99 -5.14
C ASP A 645 -36.44 -24.93 -6.06
N CYS A 646 -35.31 -25.47 -5.61
CA CYS A 646 -34.39 -26.27 -6.45
C CYS A 646 -34.80 -27.73 -6.74
N GLN A 647 -36.09 -28.07 -6.75
CA GLN A 647 -36.56 -29.30 -7.40
C GLN A 647 -37.20 -29.06 -8.76
N ARG A 648 -37.30 -27.80 -9.20
CA ARG A 648 -37.83 -27.51 -10.53
C ARG A 648 -36.70 -27.51 -11.55
N PRO A 649 -36.80 -28.32 -12.62
CA PRO A 649 -35.90 -28.18 -13.76
C PRO A 649 -35.92 -26.72 -14.25
N PRO A 650 -34.76 -26.16 -14.64
CA PRO A 650 -34.71 -24.84 -15.28
C PRO A 650 -35.80 -24.69 -16.35
N PRO A 651 -36.48 -23.54 -16.46
CA PRO A 651 -37.62 -23.39 -17.36
C PRO A 651 -37.31 -23.70 -18.83
N TYR A 652 -36.07 -23.47 -19.26
CA TYR A 652 -35.60 -23.77 -20.61
C TYR A 652 -35.30 -25.26 -20.86
N PHE A 653 -35.35 -26.12 -19.83
CA PHE A 653 -35.37 -27.58 -20.00
C PHE A 653 -36.78 -28.11 -20.21
N ILE A 654 -37.81 -27.32 -19.89
CA ILE A 654 -39.21 -27.72 -20.00
C ILE A 654 -39.71 -27.49 -21.41
N CYS A 655 -40.31 -28.52 -22.01
CA CYS A 655 -41.01 -28.41 -23.27
C CYS A 655 -42.24 -27.50 -23.11
N PRO A 656 -42.41 -26.45 -23.93
CA PRO A 656 -43.56 -25.57 -23.77
C PRO A 656 -44.91 -26.23 -24.08
N ILE A 657 -44.93 -27.28 -24.90
CA ILE A 657 -46.16 -28.04 -25.23
C ILE A 657 -46.47 -29.06 -24.13
N LEU A 658 -45.50 -29.89 -23.76
CA LEU A 658 -45.72 -31.01 -22.84
C LEU A 658 -45.62 -30.62 -21.37
N GLN A 659 -45.01 -29.47 -21.05
CA GLN A 659 -44.73 -29.02 -19.68
C GLN A 659 -43.87 -30.01 -18.88
N GLU A 660 -43.06 -30.81 -19.57
CA GLU A 660 -42.13 -31.81 -19.01
C GLU A 660 -40.70 -31.55 -19.50
N VAL A 661 -39.68 -32.11 -18.82
CA VAL A 661 -38.28 -31.99 -19.23
C VAL A 661 -38.07 -32.65 -20.60
N MET A 662 -37.51 -31.90 -21.56
CA MET A 662 -37.26 -32.39 -22.91
C MET A 662 -36.21 -33.50 -22.92
N GLN A 663 -36.48 -34.61 -23.61
CA GLN A 663 -35.53 -35.69 -23.86
C GLN A 663 -34.85 -35.57 -25.21
N ASP A 664 -35.55 -35.05 -26.23
CA ASP A 664 -35.02 -34.82 -27.57
C ASP A 664 -35.34 -33.39 -28.06
N PRO A 665 -34.73 -32.36 -27.47
CA PRO A 665 -35.05 -30.97 -27.79
C PRO A 665 -34.74 -30.62 -29.27
N HIS A 666 -35.70 -30.02 -29.97
CA HIS A 666 -35.60 -29.54 -31.35
C HIS A 666 -36.06 -28.08 -31.49
N ILE A 667 -35.35 -27.32 -32.31
CA ILE A 667 -35.60 -25.91 -32.59
C ILE A 667 -36.57 -25.80 -33.77
N ALA A 668 -37.63 -25.01 -33.61
CA ALA A 668 -38.53 -24.63 -34.69
C ALA A 668 -38.07 -23.32 -35.37
N ALA A 669 -38.68 -22.95 -36.50
CA ALA A 669 -38.30 -21.76 -37.25
C ALA A 669 -38.49 -20.43 -36.49
N ASP A 670 -39.31 -20.42 -35.43
CA ASP A 670 -39.48 -19.30 -34.51
C ASP A 670 -38.33 -19.14 -33.49
N GLY A 671 -37.35 -20.06 -33.49
CA GLY A 671 -36.22 -20.07 -32.58
C GLY A 671 -36.50 -20.70 -31.21
N PHE A 672 -37.74 -21.13 -30.94
CA PHE A 672 -38.08 -21.85 -29.71
C PHE A 672 -37.71 -23.32 -29.81
N THR A 673 -37.38 -23.92 -28.66
CA THR A 673 -37.04 -25.33 -28.55
C THR A 673 -38.19 -26.11 -27.91
N TYR A 674 -38.54 -27.24 -28.51
CA TYR A 674 -39.65 -28.11 -28.12
C TYR A 674 -39.19 -29.56 -28.04
N GLU A 675 -39.98 -30.43 -27.41
CA GLU A 675 -39.79 -31.88 -27.54
C GLU A 675 -40.12 -32.28 -28.99
N ALA A 676 -39.24 -33.08 -29.61
CA ALA A 676 -39.31 -33.40 -31.02
C ALA A 676 -40.66 -34.03 -31.40
N GLU A 677 -41.13 -34.96 -30.58
CA GLU A 677 -42.40 -35.68 -30.82
C GLU A 677 -43.61 -34.77 -30.63
N ALA A 678 -43.57 -33.87 -29.65
CA ALA A 678 -44.68 -32.94 -29.38
C ALA A 678 -44.86 -31.94 -30.52
N LEU A 679 -43.75 -31.39 -31.03
CA LEU A 679 -43.81 -30.44 -32.13
C LEU A 679 -44.15 -31.14 -33.46
N ARG A 680 -43.63 -32.35 -33.71
CA ARG A 680 -44.09 -33.15 -34.88
C ARG A 680 -45.59 -33.41 -34.84
N GLY A 681 -46.11 -33.83 -33.69
CA GLY A 681 -47.55 -34.05 -33.51
C GLY A 681 -48.37 -32.78 -33.74
N TRP A 682 -47.89 -31.63 -33.26
CA TRP A 682 -48.53 -30.33 -33.50
C TRP A 682 -48.64 -30.01 -35.00
N LEU A 683 -47.54 -30.17 -35.75
CA LEU A 683 -47.51 -29.93 -37.19
C LEU A 683 -48.35 -30.94 -37.98
N GLU A 684 -48.31 -32.22 -37.59
CA GLU A 684 -49.09 -33.30 -38.21
C GLU A 684 -50.61 -33.15 -38.00
N CYS A 685 -51.03 -32.47 -36.94
CA CYS A 685 -52.43 -32.08 -36.71
C CYS A 685 -52.93 -30.94 -37.62
N GLY A 686 -52.09 -30.45 -38.55
CA GLY A 686 -52.45 -29.42 -39.52
C GLY A 686 -52.26 -27.99 -39.03
N HIS A 687 -51.51 -27.79 -37.95
CA HIS A 687 -51.09 -26.46 -37.50
C HIS A 687 -49.80 -26.03 -38.21
N ASP A 688 -49.80 -24.83 -38.78
CA ASP A 688 -48.63 -24.16 -39.38
C ASP A 688 -48.11 -22.99 -38.51
N THR A 689 -48.64 -22.84 -37.30
CA THR A 689 -48.27 -21.79 -36.36
C THR A 689 -47.41 -22.28 -35.19
N SER A 690 -46.61 -21.38 -34.65
CA SER A 690 -45.79 -21.56 -33.45
C SER A 690 -46.67 -21.89 -32.25
N PRO A 691 -46.42 -23.02 -31.54
CA PRO A 691 -47.14 -23.36 -30.31
C PRO A 691 -46.97 -22.32 -29.19
N MET A 692 -45.90 -21.51 -29.21
CA MET A 692 -45.59 -20.51 -28.19
C MET A 692 -46.13 -19.12 -28.49
N THR A 693 -46.09 -18.71 -29.77
CA THR A 693 -46.41 -17.33 -30.17
C THR A 693 -47.67 -17.23 -31.02
N ASN A 694 -48.19 -18.37 -31.49
CA ASN A 694 -49.31 -18.48 -32.42
C ASN A 694 -49.10 -17.73 -33.75
N LEU A 695 -47.84 -17.42 -34.09
CA LEU A 695 -47.42 -16.84 -35.36
C LEU A 695 -47.11 -17.94 -36.38
N GLU A 696 -47.32 -17.69 -37.67
CA GLU A 696 -47.02 -18.64 -38.74
C GLU A 696 -45.52 -18.97 -38.79
N LEU A 697 -45.17 -20.25 -38.89
CA LEU A 697 -43.78 -20.70 -38.95
C LEU A 697 -43.26 -20.62 -40.39
N GLU A 698 -42.21 -19.82 -40.62
CA GLU A 698 -41.61 -19.66 -41.95
C GLU A 698 -41.14 -20.97 -42.59
N ARG A 699 -40.73 -21.95 -41.77
CA ARG A 699 -40.30 -23.29 -42.19
C ARG A 699 -40.74 -24.35 -41.17
N LEU A 700 -41.08 -25.53 -41.66
CA LEU A 700 -41.55 -26.67 -40.85
C LEU A 700 -40.46 -27.70 -40.55
N GLU A 701 -39.22 -27.41 -40.92
CA GLU A 701 -38.07 -28.28 -40.65
C GLU A 701 -37.64 -28.17 -39.19
N LEU A 702 -37.44 -29.32 -38.54
CA LEU A 702 -37.02 -29.38 -37.14
C LEU A 702 -35.50 -29.55 -37.05
N ILE A 703 -34.84 -28.66 -36.32
CA ILE A 703 -33.39 -28.69 -36.14
C ILE A 703 -33.06 -29.29 -34.76
N PRO A 704 -32.34 -30.44 -34.66
CA PRO A 704 -32.00 -31.02 -33.36
C PRO A 704 -31.12 -30.08 -32.51
N ASN A 705 -31.54 -29.78 -31.28
CA ASN A 705 -30.78 -28.98 -30.32
C ASN A 705 -29.85 -29.88 -29.49
N ARG A 706 -28.77 -30.35 -30.11
CA ARG A 706 -27.81 -31.28 -29.46
C ARG A 706 -27.12 -30.68 -28.24
N ALA A 707 -26.92 -29.36 -28.23
CA ALA A 707 -26.32 -28.66 -27.10
C ALA A 707 -27.24 -28.69 -25.88
N LEU A 708 -28.51 -28.29 -26.04
CA LEU A 708 -29.49 -28.34 -24.95
C LEU A 708 -29.70 -29.79 -24.47
N ARG A 709 -29.73 -30.75 -25.40
CA ARG A 709 -29.84 -32.17 -25.05
C ARG A 709 -28.68 -32.64 -24.16
N SER A 710 -27.45 -32.25 -24.47
CA SER A 710 -26.28 -32.59 -23.65
C SER A 710 -26.36 -31.98 -22.25
N VAL A 711 -26.81 -30.73 -22.14
CA VAL A 711 -26.94 -30.01 -20.86
C VAL A 711 -28.07 -30.61 -20.01
N ILE A 712 -29.20 -30.98 -20.60
CA ILE A 712 -30.29 -31.67 -19.89
C ILE A 712 -29.81 -33.04 -19.37
N GLN A 713 -29.06 -33.79 -20.17
CA GLN A 713 -28.52 -35.09 -19.76
C GLN A 713 -27.52 -34.96 -18.61
N GLU A 714 -26.66 -33.94 -18.64
CA GLU A 714 -25.75 -33.64 -17.53
C GLU A 714 -26.52 -33.25 -16.26
N TRP A 715 -27.57 -32.43 -16.38
CA TRP A 715 -28.42 -32.06 -15.25
C TRP A 715 -29.15 -33.26 -14.63
N LEU A 716 -29.68 -34.17 -15.47
CA LEU A 716 -30.33 -35.42 -15.04
C LEU A 716 -29.36 -36.43 -14.40
N GLN A 717 -28.05 -36.30 -14.62
CA GLN A 717 -27.05 -37.13 -13.93
C GLN A 717 -26.65 -36.55 -12.58
N GLN A 718 -26.90 -35.25 -12.36
CA GLN A 718 -26.54 -34.51 -11.14
C GLN A 718 -27.71 -34.39 -10.14
N HIS A 719 -28.94 -34.76 -10.54
CA HIS A 719 -30.19 -34.70 -9.76
C HIS A 719 -30.95 -36.02 -9.90
#